data_AF-A0A496ACG8-F1
#
_entry.id   AF-A0A496ACG8-F1
#
_cell.length_a   1.000
_cell.length_b   1.000
_cell.length_c   1.000
_cell.angle_alpha   90.00
_cell.angle_beta   90.00
_cell.angle_gamma   90.00
#
_symmetry.space_group_name_H-M   'P 1'
#
loop_
_entity.id
_entity.type
_entity.pdbx_description
1 polymer ?
#
loop_
_entity_poly.entity_id
_entity_poly.type
_entity_poly.pdbx_seq_one_letter_code
_entity_poly.pdbx_strand_id
1 'polypeptide(L)'
;MVSSEQFEHIQRIRQDFYDGSERLKNSSHNSIRTLADDLYNKHTHFIFELIQNAEDNTYAQQNTYPPFISFRLTKNDPTNSPGSDGALIIQNNEVGFNIDNIDAICAVGETTKKKEQGYIGEKGIGFKSVFRVTDNPHIFSNGYRFCLPESDEETGLGYIVPQWIDTPPEGLLPSDTYIILPLTKSDFGYEKIEIMLRDIEPEVILFLSTLEEIRIETDTGDNLTILKDSAAMPEVAIIVAGNKQGSAFSNSDNFLVCNKRFNKPANIHHEKREGIEDREVSVAFPLNENSTVGGKIFAYLPIRSDTGFPFLINADFILPSSREDIQDVPWNYWLMRCVADLIACELLPLLKKRKILLNVQFLESLANRLNNLVYNTDDLFYAIYAKVREVLKNEALLPTHDNSFISGQDAVLTRSDAVRNLLNDVQLGMFLRPNVNGDVPLKWLSAAITLDRTPSLRKYIMESLKVEEVTPDMLARRLSEKFLSRQTDEWFIKFYGFLSDQPALWRSSASVLRTKPILRLQDGTHVNPSQESSLPTAYLSIGTNANPALPVVKWEISQNEDAYNFLKSLGVQESDIVAEVIGTVLPKYEQEFPTTSINEHLRDFAKIQRAYRTDSREKKVQLKEALQNTPFIHTENPDENEKVYRKPGDVYFGTEVLRLYFDGEPSCAFVNLDIYPSAAESLFKDLGVLDSVRIQREVIGSQGYVTIVSQYGKHKRGLDGFDPHIRIDGLEHAITNPTLEKSAFIWNHIVTPNIDCIRGTLEESRNQNYVDSTSEECISYYFGNLLLNTAWLPDSDGNMHKPSDIPLDDLPNLFKKDEQLAKKLNMPMSRTRIVDLVAPLTSIPPDVLNQIINAPPETIEQIESLLQSSPESVSIVSPIPQAVSFPANSVSNPDRRKKQILSELEDAPDQEYAEKVRSVRTTRGMIDPKTWLREQYTNDDDQMICQICHEEMPFKYRGENYYFDAVEILKDHFTKEYEAQFLALCPECSPKYRTFIKQVPEAMDSLRQRLIDADESSDFEIPLKLGDWNTSLRFVERHWLDMKTVLGFYARQPKQPEPAVEKAAVIPPKTTELKRVISPQLVEKKEMWDADQMLQQHFAQPVRFVTYEGIKDLSHVETSAFDLTGVDSKGREITLMKFEVLFAFPKEKMLAVKPHIRKSTQLIDRNLQPVERHKNRFQVANKLLRQVKENKSNVKIITRGGYVLSGWIQHFDKHVLYMRVAEKVVVVYRHGLFDFKVEDQ
;
A
#
# COMPACT_ATOMS: atom_id res chain seq x y z
N MET A 1 55.12 -82.92 22.28
CA MET A 1 54.52 -81.71 21.69
C MET A 1 54.89 -81.74 20.22
N VAL A 2 53.94 -81.97 19.33
CA VAL A 2 54.21 -81.85 17.89
C VAL A 2 54.32 -80.35 17.63
N SER A 3 55.53 -79.94 17.27
CA SER A 3 55.87 -78.58 16.88
C SER A 3 54.99 -78.17 15.70
N SER A 4 54.28 -77.03 15.79
CA SER A 4 53.45 -76.55 14.68
C SER A 4 54.33 -75.97 13.57
N GLU A 5 53.91 -76.07 12.31
CA GLU A 5 54.65 -75.51 11.16
C GLU A 5 54.99 -74.03 11.36
N GLN A 6 54.10 -73.27 12.00
CA GLN A 6 54.29 -71.86 12.36
C GLN A 6 55.41 -71.68 13.41
N PHE A 7 55.52 -72.57 14.40
CA PHE A 7 56.61 -72.53 15.39
C PHE A 7 57.96 -72.78 14.72
N GLU A 8 58.05 -73.82 13.88
CA GLU A 8 59.27 -74.13 13.13
C GLU A 8 59.67 -72.98 12.21
N HIS A 9 58.70 -72.29 11.63
CA HIS A 9 58.96 -71.11 10.83
C HIS A 9 59.63 -69.99 11.63
N ILE A 10 59.05 -69.61 12.78
CA ILE A 10 59.61 -68.57 13.66
C ILE A 10 61.01 -68.94 14.17
N GLN A 11 61.22 -70.21 14.53
CA GLN A 11 62.54 -70.68 14.96
C GLN A 11 63.57 -70.64 13.82
N ARG A 12 63.17 -70.98 12.58
CA ARG A 12 64.05 -70.85 11.40
C ARG A 12 64.48 -69.40 11.18
N ILE A 13 63.54 -68.45 11.18
CA ILE A 13 63.86 -67.02 11.03
C ILE A 13 64.87 -66.58 12.10
N ARG A 14 64.63 -66.94 13.37
CA ARG A 14 65.54 -66.59 14.47
C ARG A 14 66.93 -67.21 14.31
N GLN A 15 67.00 -68.47 13.88
CA GLN A 15 68.26 -69.16 13.62
C GLN A 15 69.02 -68.53 12.45
N ASP A 16 68.34 -68.12 11.37
CA ASP A 16 68.97 -67.47 10.22
C ASP A 16 69.63 -66.13 10.60
N PHE A 17 69.00 -65.35 11.49
CA PHE A 17 69.62 -64.13 12.04
C PHE A 17 70.78 -64.43 12.98
N TYR A 18 70.71 -65.52 13.76
CA TYR A 18 71.79 -65.94 14.64
C TYR A 18 73.03 -66.44 13.87
N ASP A 19 72.83 -67.22 12.81
CA ASP A 19 73.90 -67.81 11.99
C ASP A 19 74.42 -66.87 10.88
N GLY A 20 73.75 -65.74 10.65
CA GLY A 20 74.12 -64.75 9.65
C GLY A 20 75.56 -64.21 9.80
N SER A 21 76.25 -64.02 8.68
CA SER A 21 77.63 -63.48 8.66
C SER A 21 77.72 -62.12 9.37
N GLU A 22 78.88 -61.79 9.97
CA GLU A 22 79.11 -60.47 10.61
C GLU A 22 78.79 -59.28 9.68
N ARG A 23 79.00 -59.42 8.37
CA ARG A 23 78.63 -58.38 7.39
C ARG A 23 77.12 -58.18 7.27
N LEU A 24 76.36 -59.28 7.25
CA LEU A 24 74.89 -59.23 7.22
C LEU A 24 74.36 -58.64 8.53
N LYS A 25 74.88 -59.07 9.68
CA LYS A 25 74.53 -58.50 10.99
C LYS A 25 74.82 -57.00 11.06
N ASN A 26 76.00 -56.55 10.62
CA ASN A 26 76.36 -55.13 10.61
C ASN A 26 75.50 -54.29 9.64
N SER A 27 75.14 -54.83 8.47
CA SER A 27 74.24 -54.18 7.52
C SER A 27 72.82 -54.02 8.09
N SER A 28 72.31 -55.06 8.75
CA SER A 28 71.02 -55.03 9.43
C SER A 28 71.04 -54.08 10.63
N HIS A 29 72.12 -54.05 11.44
CA HIS A 29 72.28 -53.09 12.54
C HIS A 29 72.25 -51.63 12.07
N ASN A 30 72.95 -51.29 10.99
CA ASN A 30 72.91 -49.93 10.43
C ASN A 30 71.50 -49.59 9.92
N SER A 31 70.84 -50.53 9.28
CA SER A 31 69.49 -50.34 8.75
C SER A 31 68.43 -50.22 9.87
N ILE A 32 68.58 -50.97 10.96
CA ILE A 32 67.77 -50.84 12.19
C ILE A 32 68.02 -49.49 12.87
N ARG A 33 69.27 -49.02 12.95
CA ARG A 33 69.58 -47.69 13.48
C ARG A 33 68.90 -46.58 12.67
N THR A 34 68.99 -46.65 11.34
CA THR A 34 68.29 -45.71 10.46
C THR A 34 66.77 -45.81 10.62
N LEU A 35 66.21 -47.02 10.77
CA LEU A 35 64.79 -47.24 11.04
C LEU A 35 64.37 -46.59 12.37
N ALA A 36 65.13 -46.79 13.45
CA ALA A 36 64.87 -46.17 14.74
C ALA A 36 64.92 -44.63 14.62
N ASP A 37 65.96 -44.05 14.02
CA ASP A 37 66.08 -42.61 13.80
C ASP A 37 64.89 -42.06 12.98
N ASP A 38 64.47 -42.77 11.92
CA ASP A 38 63.31 -42.39 11.10
C ASP A 38 61.98 -42.48 11.86
N LEU A 39 61.83 -43.49 12.72
CA LEU A 39 60.67 -43.66 13.60
C LEU A 39 60.60 -42.54 14.63
N TYR A 40 61.70 -42.07 15.22
CA TYR A 40 61.66 -41.01 16.22
C TYR A 40 61.52 -39.60 15.61
N ASN A 41 62.00 -39.37 14.38
CA ASN A 41 62.00 -38.03 13.77
C ASN A 41 60.73 -37.66 12.96
N LYS A 42 59.89 -38.62 12.55
CA LYS A 42 58.68 -38.33 11.73
C LYS A 42 57.42 -38.15 12.57
N HIS A 43 56.45 -37.35 12.14
CA HIS A 43 55.10 -37.40 12.69
C HIS A 43 54.34 -38.59 12.07
N THR A 44 54.61 -39.80 12.55
CA THR A 44 53.97 -41.03 12.06
C THR A 44 52.63 -41.26 12.78
N HIS A 45 51.54 -41.36 12.03
CA HIS A 45 50.21 -41.71 12.52
C HIS A 45 50.00 -43.23 12.51
N PHE A 46 50.57 -43.95 13.49
CA PHE A 46 50.57 -45.43 13.50
C PHE A 46 49.16 -46.06 13.43
N ILE A 47 48.12 -45.40 13.95
CA ILE A 47 46.73 -45.86 13.86
C ILE A 47 46.28 -45.96 12.40
N PHE A 48 46.57 -44.94 11.58
CA PHE A 48 46.22 -44.94 10.17
C PHE A 48 47.01 -46.00 9.38
N GLU A 49 48.26 -46.26 9.76
CA GLU A 49 49.05 -47.37 9.20
C GLU A 49 48.43 -48.74 9.52
N LEU A 50 47.85 -48.91 10.72
CA LEU A 50 47.14 -50.14 11.11
C LEU A 50 45.82 -50.31 10.34
N ILE A 51 45.05 -49.23 10.16
CA ILE A 51 43.84 -49.23 9.31
C ILE A 51 44.22 -49.60 7.87
N GLN A 52 45.30 -49.04 7.35
CA GLN A 52 45.80 -49.34 6.00
C GLN A 52 46.25 -50.80 5.87
N ASN A 53 46.94 -51.35 6.88
CA ASN A 53 47.31 -52.76 6.88
C ASN A 53 46.06 -53.66 6.81
N ALA A 54 45.01 -53.32 7.56
CA ALA A 54 43.74 -54.03 7.49
C ALA A 54 43.04 -53.85 6.12
N GLU A 55 43.06 -52.66 5.51
CA GLU A 55 42.52 -52.44 4.16
C GLU A 55 43.20 -53.32 3.10
N ASP A 56 44.50 -53.56 3.24
CA ASP A 56 45.31 -54.38 2.33
C ASP A 56 45.18 -55.90 2.59
N ASN A 57 44.49 -56.30 3.66
CA ASN A 57 44.36 -57.70 4.03
C ASN A 57 43.39 -58.46 3.11
N THR A 58 43.49 -59.79 3.12
CA THR A 58 42.58 -60.65 2.38
C THR A 58 41.49 -61.16 3.31
N TYR A 59 40.23 -61.02 2.89
CA TYR A 59 39.06 -61.48 3.63
C TYR A 59 38.39 -62.65 2.91
N ALA A 60 37.82 -63.59 3.68
CA ALA A 60 37.15 -64.75 3.10
C ALA A 60 35.82 -64.34 2.41
N GLN A 61 35.60 -64.83 1.18
CA GLN A 61 34.43 -64.51 0.35
C GLN A 61 33.07 -64.96 0.94
N GLN A 62 33.06 -65.76 2.00
CA GLN A 62 31.86 -66.33 2.64
C GLN A 62 31.76 -65.99 4.14
N ASN A 63 32.34 -64.88 4.59
CA ASN A 63 32.19 -64.46 5.98
C ASN A 63 30.76 -63.94 6.25
N THR A 64 30.18 -64.37 7.37
CA THR A 64 28.89 -63.88 7.90
C THR A 64 28.95 -62.41 8.34
N TYR A 65 30.17 -61.86 8.50
CA TYR A 65 30.43 -60.51 9.01
C TYR A 65 31.23 -59.69 7.99
N PRO A 66 30.98 -58.36 7.90
CA PRO A 66 31.74 -57.48 7.04
C PRO A 66 33.24 -57.42 7.43
N PRO A 67 34.16 -57.10 6.51
CA PRO A 67 35.56 -56.83 6.84
C PRO A 67 35.68 -55.69 7.86
N PHE A 68 36.26 -55.97 9.02
CA PHE A 68 36.33 -55.00 10.13
C PHE A 68 37.71 -54.92 10.78
N ILE A 69 38.03 -53.74 11.31
CA ILE A 69 39.12 -53.53 12.27
C ILE A 69 38.55 -53.00 13.59
N SER A 70 38.99 -53.56 14.71
CA SER A 70 38.57 -53.13 16.05
C SER A 70 39.76 -52.70 16.87
N PHE A 71 39.68 -51.52 17.48
CA PHE A 71 40.63 -50.97 18.43
C PHE A 71 40.04 -51.02 19.84
N ARG A 72 40.57 -51.85 20.72
CA ARG A 72 40.19 -51.90 22.14
C ARG A 72 41.34 -51.39 23.00
N LEU A 73 41.14 -50.25 23.65
CA LEU A 73 42.09 -49.65 24.57
C LEU A 73 41.73 -50.04 26.01
N THR A 74 42.64 -50.74 26.68
CA THR A 74 42.46 -51.20 28.06
C THR A 74 43.60 -50.74 28.98
N LYS A 75 43.28 -50.45 30.24
CA LYS A 75 44.25 -50.17 31.30
C LYS A 75 44.93 -51.43 31.82
N ASN A 76 44.33 -52.60 31.59
CA ASN A 76 44.91 -53.88 31.96
C ASN A 76 45.62 -54.50 30.76
N ASP A 77 46.95 -54.50 30.78
CA ASP A 77 47.74 -55.13 29.74
C ASP A 77 47.65 -56.67 29.80
N PRO A 78 47.01 -57.34 28.83
CA PRO A 78 46.83 -58.79 28.85
C PRO A 78 48.14 -59.57 28.61
N THR A 79 49.21 -58.90 28.22
CA THR A 79 50.55 -59.51 28.01
C THR A 79 51.42 -59.48 29.27
N ASN A 80 51.02 -58.73 30.30
CA ASN A 80 51.80 -58.47 31.52
C ASN A 80 53.19 -57.86 31.25
N SER A 81 53.29 -56.93 30.29
CA SER A 81 54.56 -56.29 29.95
C SER A 81 55.02 -55.33 31.08
N PRO A 82 56.29 -55.40 31.52
CA PRO A 82 56.79 -54.52 32.59
C PRO A 82 56.73 -53.04 32.21
N GLY A 83 56.24 -52.21 33.12
CA GLY A 83 56.20 -50.74 32.93
C GLY A 83 55.12 -50.24 31.99
N SER A 84 54.19 -51.11 31.57
CA SER A 84 53.07 -50.78 30.70
C SER A 84 51.99 -49.96 31.42
N ASP A 85 51.50 -48.89 30.78
CA ASP A 85 50.38 -48.04 31.23
C ASP A 85 49.00 -48.55 30.72
N GLY A 86 48.98 -49.70 30.05
CA GLY A 86 47.79 -50.30 29.45
C GLY A 86 48.14 -51.02 28.14
N ALA A 87 47.13 -51.43 27.38
CA ALA A 87 47.36 -52.04 26.07
C ALA A 87 46.32 -51.57 25.04
N LEU A 88 46.78 -51.37 23.82
CA LEU A 88 45.91 -51.24 22.65
C LEU A 88 45.83 -52.60 21.95
N ILE A 89 44.64 -53.19 21.91
CA ILE A 89 44.36 -54.47 21.26
C ILE A 89 43.70 -54.15 19.91
N ILE A 90 44.33 -54.59 18.83
CA ILE A 90 43.80 -54.48 17.47
C ILE A 90 43.34 -55.86 17.03
N GLN A 91 42.10 -55.96 16.55
CA GLN A 91 41.50 -57.19 16.02
C GLN A 91 41.05 -56.97 14.58
N ASN A 92 41.32 -57.95 13.71
CA ASN A 92 40.89 -57.95 12.30
C ASN A 92 40.43 -59.35 11.88
N ASN A 93 39.30 -59.44 11.18
CA ASN A 93 38.70 -60.72 10.74
C ASN A 93 39.19 -61.22 9.37
N GLU A 94 40.44 -60.89 9.00
CA GLU A 94 41.08 -61.40 7.80
C GLU A 94 41.33 -62.92 7.86
N VAL A 95 41.79 -63.51 6.76
CA VAL A 95 42.17 -64.93 6.71
C VAL A 95 43.42 -65.26 7.55
N GLY A 96 44.15 -64.23 7.99
CA GLY A 96 45.32 -64.31 8.84
C GLY A 96 46.65 -64.44 8.10
N PHE A 97 47.75 -64.31 8.84
CA PHE A 97 49.09 -64.19 8.27
C PHE A 97 49.59 -65.51 7.69
N ASN A 98 50.24 -65.42 6.54
CA ASN A 98 50.97 -66.49 5.90
C ASN A 98 52.49 -66.34 6.09
N ILE A 99 53.26 -67.32 5.62
CA ILE A 99 54.74 -67.34 5.69
C ILE A 99 55.33 -66.04 5.11
N ASP A 100 54.90 -65.62 3.92
CA ASP A 100 55.40 -64.41 3.25
C ASP A 100 55.11 -63.13 4.05
N ASN A 101 54.00 -63.08 4.79
CA ASN A 101 53.68 -61.94 5.66
C ASN A 101 54.66 -61.87 6.84
N ILE A 102 54.97 -63.01 7.46
CA ILE A 102 55.91 -63.08 8.58
C ILE A 102 57.32 -62.69 8.12
N ASP A 103 57.78 -63.25 7.00
CA ASP A 103 59.10 -62.94 6.43
C ASP A 103 59.21 -61.44 6.11
N ALA A 104 58.16 -60.84 5.54
CA ALA A 104 58.13 -59.41 5.25
C ALA A 104 58.16 -58.54 6.51
N ILE A 105 57.45 -58.94 7.58
CA ILE A 105 57.48 -58.22 8.86
C ILE A 105 58.87 -58.34 9.51
N CYS A 106 59.57 -59.45 9.32
CA CYS A 106 60.90 -59.70 9.86
C CYS A 106 62.05 -59.17 8.96
N ALA A 107 61.76 -58.63 7.79
CA ALA A 107 62.76 -58.02 6.92
C ALA A 107 63.08 -56.56 7.29
N VAL A 108 64.29 -56.08 6.95
CA VAL A 108 64.67 -54.66 7.04
C VAL A 108 64.72 -54.06 5.64
N GLY A 109 63.78 -53.19 5.32
CA GLY A 109 63.82 -52.39 4.08
C GLY A 109 63.30 -53.05 2.81
N GLU A 110 62.87 -54.33 2.84
CA GLU A 110 62.16 -54.99 1.74
C GLU A 110 60.66 -55.14 2.07
N THR A 111 59.79 -54.75 1.14
CA THR A 111 58.33 -54.93 1.25
C THR A 111 57.85 -55.91 0.19
N THR A 112 57.08 -56.93 0.58
CA THR A 112 56.49 -57.92 -0.33
C THR A 112 55.32 -57.37 -1.18
N LYS A 113 54.79 -56.19 -0.86
CA LYS A 113 53.68 -55.58 -1.59
C LYS A 113 54.17 -54.92 -2.89
N LYS A 114 53.67 -55.38 -4.04
CA LYS A 114 53.94 -54.75 -5.35
C LYS A 114 53.49 -53.29 -5.33
N LYS A 115 54.27 -52.41 -5.99
CA LYS A 115 54.07 -50.94 -6.10
C LYS A 115 52.77 -50.51 -6.83
N GLU A 116 51.80 -51.40 -7.01
CA GLU A 116 50.64 -51.21 -7.89
C GLU A 116 49.50 -50.40 -7.24
N GLN A 117 49.43 -50.33 -5.91
CA GLN A 117 48.41 -49.54 -5.19
C GLN A 117 49.07 -48.39 -4.43
N GLY A 118 48.46 -47.21 -4.49
CA GLY A 118 48.98 -45.93 -3.98
C GLY A 118 49.13 -45.81 -2.46
N TYR A 119 49.13 -46.93 -1.74
CA TYR A 119 49.15 -46.99 -0.29
C TYR A 119 50.59 -46.85 0.23
N ILE A 120 50.72 -46.14 1.34
CA ILE A 120 52.00 -45.76 1.93
C ILE A 120 52.62 -47.01 2.55
N GLY A 121 53.40 -47.70 1.74
CA GLY A 121 54.16 -48.89 2.09
C GLY A 121 55.53 -48.90 1.43
N GLU A 122 56.12 -47.73 1.19
CA GLU A 122 57.31 -47.61 0.32
C GLU A 122 58.66 -47.72 1.02
N LYS A 123 58.71 -48.00 2.33
CA LYS A 123 59.98 -48.07 3.08
C LYS A 123 60.13 -49.24 4.06
N GLY A 124 59.18 -50.18 4.13
CA GLY A 124 59.22 -51.24 5.14
C GLY A 124 59.03 -50.75 6.59
N ILE A 125 58.49 -49.53 6.77
CA ILE A 125 58.29 -48.88 8.09
C ILE A 125 56.84 -49.05 8.60
N GLY A 126 55.89 -49.45 7.75
CA GLY A 126 54.44 -49.39 8.04
C GLY A 126 54.04 -50.03 9.38
N PHE A 127 54.26 -51.34 9.52
CA PHE A 127 54.04 -52.03 10.81
C PHE A 127 55.00 -51.53 11.90
N LYS A 128 56.26 -51.20 11.57
CA LYS A 128 57.27 -50.76 12.54
C LYS A 128 56.92 -49.43 13.22
N SER A 129 55.94 -48.67 12.71
CA SER A 129 55.41 -47.47 13.37
C SER A 129 54.81 -47.75 14.76
N VAL A 130 54.38 -48.99 15.05
CA VAL A 130 53.86 -49.38 16.37
C VAL A 130 54.91 -49.30 17.49
N PHE A 131 56.20 -49.35 17.15
CA PHE A 131 57.28 -49.23 18.15
C PHE A 131 57.38 -47.83 18.78
N ARG A 132 56.61 -46.86 18.28
CA ARG A 132 56.43 -45.56 18.94
C ARG A 132 55.62 -45.64 20.23
N VAL A 133 54.77 -46.66 20.36
CA VAL A 133 53.87 -46.81 21.51
C VAL A 133 54.22 -48.03 22.37
N THR A 134 54.94 -49.00 21.83
CA THR A 134 55.30 -50.24 22.52
C THR A 134 56.75 -50.66 22.25
N ASP A 135 57.39 -51.30 23.22
CA ASP A 135 58.70 -51.96 23.04
C ASP A 135 58.55 -53.39 22.51
N ASN A 136 57.36 -53.98 22.61
CA ASN A 136 57.18 -55.40 22.33
C ASN A 136 55.78 -55.66 21.76
N PRO A 137 55.51 -55.33 20.49
CA PRO A 137 54.26 -55.70 19.82
C PRO A 137 54.10 -57.22 19.77
N HIS A 138 52.95 -57.72 20.23
CA HIS A 138 52.55 -59.12 20.15
C HIS A 138 51.60 -59.35 18.99
N ILE A 139 51.79 -60.44 18.24
CA ILE A 139 50.99 -60.80 17.07
C ILE A 139 50.48 -62.24 17.22
N PHE A 140 49.18 -62.41 17.06
CA PHE A 140 48.49 -63.70 17.05
C PHE A 140 47.64 -63.78 15.79
N SER A 141 47.96 -64.69 14.87
CA SER A 141 47.24 -64.80 13.59
C SER A 141 47.47 -66.15 12.94
N ASN A 142 46.41 -66.85 12.54
CA ASN A 142 46.47 -68.12 11.80
C ASN A 142 47.49 -69.15 12.35
N GLY A 143 47.50 -69.34 13.68
CA GLY A 143 48.40 -70.26 14.38
C GLY A 143 49.80 -69.70 14.69
N TYR A 144 50.18 -68.54 14.15
CA TYR A 144 51.36 -67.79 14.62
C TYR A 144 51.05 -67.11 15.97
N ARG A 145 52.04 -67.16 16.87
CA ARG A 145 52.00 -66.50 18.18
C ARG A 145 53.41 -66.04 18.56
N PHE A 146 53.71 -64.77 18.32
CA PHE A 146 55.05 -64.24 18.54
C PHE A 146 55.01 -62.75 18.91
N CYS A 147 56.08 -62.25 19.49
CA CYS A 147 56.30 -60.82 19.65
C CYS A 147 57.59 -60.40 18.93
N LEU A 148 57.72 -59.10 18.69
CA LEU A 148 58.92 -58.50 18.09
C LEU A 148 59.49 -57.49 19.08
N PRO A 149 60.47 -57.87 19.91
CA PRO A 149 61.01 -56.93 20.90
C PRO A 149 61.88 -55.87 20.24
N GLU A 150 61.87 -54.66 20.79
CA GLU A 150 62.69 -53.52 20.37
C GLU A 150 64.19 -53.82 20.54
N SER A 151 64.54 -54.63 21.53
CA SER A 151 65.88 -55.14 21.78
C SER A 151 65.86 -56.66 21.91
N ASP A 152 66.81 -57.34 21.25
CA ASP A 152 66.99 -58.78 21.35
C ASP A 152 68.44 -59.06 21.76
N GLU A 153 68.66 -59.57 22.97
CA GLU A 153 70.00 -59.77 23.53
C GLU A 153 70.79 -60.89 22.84
N GLU A 154 70.11 -61.89 22.28
CA GLU A 154 70.75 -63.06 21.64
C GLU A 154 71.32 -62.72 20.26
N THR A 155 70.59 -61.95 19.46
CA THR A 155 70.99 -61.61 18.08
C THR A 155 71.52 -60.18 17.95
N GLY A 156 71.20 -59.29 18.88
CA GLY A 156 71.44 -57.84 18.79
C GLY A 156 70.50 -57.11 17.82
N LEU A 157 69.62 -57.83 17.12
CA LEU A 157 68.80 -57.32 16.02
C LEU A 157 67.32 -57.17 16.45
N GLY A 158 67.06 -56.21 17.33
CA GLY A 158 65.69 -55.87 17.73
C GLY A 158 64.82 -55.35 16.56
N TYR A 159 63.54 -55.14 16.83
CA TYR A 159 62.47 -54.78 15.89
C TYR A 159 62.07 -55.88 14.88
N ILE A 160 63.00 -56.73 14.44
CA ILE A 160 62.77 -57.65 13.31
C ILE A 160 62.83 -59.13 13.65
N VAL A 161 63.55 -59.50 14.72
CA VAL A 161 63.69 -60.90 15.11
C VAL A 161 62.47 -61.32 15.96
N PRO A 162 61.68 -62.29 15.51
CA PRO A 162 60.50 -62.73 16.25
C PRO A 162 60.88 -63.62 17.44
N GLN A 163 60.09 -63.53 18.51
CA GLN A 163 60.16 -64.40 19.69
C GLN A 163 58.83 -65.10 19.88
N TRP A 164 58.86 -66.44 19.96
CA TRP A 164 57.63 -67.23 20.12
C TRP A 164 57.00 -67.06 21.51
N ILE A 165 55.68 -67.05 21.56
CA ILE A 165 54.90 -66.94 22.79
C ILE A 165 54.25 -68.29 23.09
N ASP A 166 54.59 -68.91 24.22
CA ASP A 166 54.06 -70.23 24.57
C ASP A 166 52.59 -70.23 25.00
N THR A 167 52.16 -69.16 25.67
CA THR A 167 50.80 -69.04 26.20
C THR A 167 50.18 -67.74 25.68
N PRO A 168 49.27 -67.78 24.70
CA PRO A 168 48.55 -66.59 24.26
C PRO A 168 47.63 -66.07 25.37
N PRO A 169 47.35 -64.75 25.42
CA PRO A 169 46.36 -64.19 26.33
C PRO A 169 44.97 -64.82 26.18
N GLU A 170 44.20 -64.84 27.27
CA GLU A 170 42.82 -65.36 27.26
C GLU A 170 41.88 -64.48 26.42
N GLY A 171 40.90 -65.10 25.75
CA GLY A 171 39.84 -64.38 25.03
C GLY A 171 40.14 -64.04 23.57
N LEU A 172 41.28 -64.48 23.01
CA LEU A 172 41.58 -64.34 21.57
C LEU A 172 40.88 -65.42 20.74
N LEU A 173 40.21 -65.02 19.66
CA LEU A 173 39.60 -65.95 18.70
C LEU A 173 40.67 -66.50 17.72
N PRO A 174 40.82 -67.83 17.57
CA PRO A 174 41.83 -68.40 16.66
C PRO A 174 41.64 -68.05 15.18
N SER A 175 40.43 -67.63 14.78
CA SER A 175 40.08 -67.26 13.40
C SER A 175 40.52 -65.85 13.01
N ASP A 176 40.84 -65.00 13.98
CA ASP A 176 41.07 -63.57 13.76
C ASP A 176 42.55 -63.23 13.96
N THR A 177 43.01 -62.16 13.31
CA THR A 177 44.31 -61.55 13.61
C THR A 177 44.18 -60.61 14.79
N TYR A 178 45.05 -60.78 15.78
CA TYR A 178 45.24 -59.85 16.88
C TYR A 178 46.65 -59.27 16.90
N ILE A 179 46.74 -57.96 17.02
CA ILE A 179 47.98 -57.24 17.34
C ILE A 179 47.76 -56.56 18.69
N ILE A 180 48.54 -56.93 19.69
CA ILE A 180 48.47 -56.33 21.03
C ILE A 180 49.70 -55.46 21.22
N LEU A 181 49.46 -54.19 21.55
CA LEU A 181 50.49 -53.18 21.77
C LEU A 181 50.47 -52.75 23.24
N PRO A 182 51.33 -53.33 24.09
CA PRO A 182 51.54 -52.86 25.45
C PRO A 182 52.10 -51.43 25.44
N LEU A 183 51.46 -50.51 26.15
CA LEU A 183 51.81 -49.08 26.15
C LEU A 183 52.97 -48.82 27.11
N THR A 184 54.18 -49.17 26.69
CA THR A 184 55.40 -49.06 27.51
C THR A 184 56.16 -47.75 27.28
N LYS A 185 55.85 -47.01 26.21
CA LYS A 185 56.50 -45.75 25.88
C LYS A 185 55.85 -44.58 26.63
N SER A 186 56.63 -43.85 27.43
CA SER A 186 56.14 -42.73 28.25
C SER A 186 55.46 -41.62 27.45
N ASP A 187 55.88 -41.39 26.21
CA ASP A 187 55.31 -40.35 25.34
C ASP A 187 53.93 -40.73 24.78
N PHE A 188 53.49 -41.98 24.94
CA PHE A 188 52.26 -42.54 24.36
C PHE A 188 51.52 -43.47 25.34
N GLY A 189 51.30 -43.00 26.58
CA GLY A 189 50.45 -43.67 27.57
C GLY A 189 48.97 -43.72 27.20
N TYR A 190 48.16 -44.36 28.04
CA TYR A 190 46.74 -44.67 27.81
C TYR A 190 45.94 -43.45 27.34
N GLU A 191 46.07 -42.33 28.04
CA GLU A 191 45.27 -41.11 27.83
C GLU A 191 45.52 -40.48 26.45
N LYS A 192 46.77 -40.52 25.97
CA LYS A 192 47.12 -39.98 24.66
C LYS A 192 46.57 -40.86 23.54
N ILE A 193 46.61 -42.18 23.69
CA ILE A 193 46.01 -43.11 22.72
C ILE A 193 44.49 -42.97 22.72
N GLU A 194 43.87 -42.77 23.87
CA GLU A 194 42.44 -42.51 23.97
C GLU A 194 42.03 -41.26 23.17
N ILE A 195 42.80 -40.18 23.26
CA ILE A 195 42.58 -38.96 22.46
C ILE A 195 42.76 -39.27 20.96
N MET A 196 43.84 -39.97 20.58
CA MET A 196 44.09 -40.30 19.17
C MET A 196 42.99 -41.16 18.54
N LEU A 197 42.42 -42.11 19.30
CA LEU A 197 41.29 -42.93 18.85
C LEU A 197 40.00 -42.09 18.74
N ARG A 198 39.76 -41.16 19.66
CA ARG A 198 38.62 -40.22 19.60
C ARG A 198 38.71 -39.23 18.44
N ASP A 199 39.91 -38.93 17.97
CA ASP A 199 40.17 -38.04 16.83
C ASP A 199 39.98 -38.73 15.46
N ILE A 200 39.68 -40.04 15.42
CA ILE A 200 39.36 -40.73 14.17
C ILE A 200 38.02 -40.23 13.64
N GLU A 201 38.06 -39.54 12.52
CA GLU A 201 36.87 -39.03 11.85
C GLU A 201 36.12 -40.17 11.14
N PRO A 202 34.77 -40.20 11.18
CA PRO A 202 33.99 -41.24 10.52
C PRO A 202 34.24 -41.37 9.01
N GLU A 203 34.62 -40.27 8.34
CA GLU A 203 34.86 -40.27 6.89
C GLU A 203 36.10 -41.04 6.47
N VAL A 204 36.97 -41.44 7.39
CA VAL A 204 38.15 -42.29 7.12
C VAL A 204 37.77 -43.54 6.32
N ILE A 205 36.60 -44.12 6.58
CA ILE A 205 36.15 -45.35 5.94
C ILE A 205 35.62 -45.14 4.51
N LEU A 206 35.24 -43.91 4.15
CA LEU A 206 34.43 -43.60 2.97
C LEU A 206 35.08 -44.05 1.64
N PHE A 207 36.40 -43.88 1.54
CA PHE A 207 37.17 -44.19 0.33
C PHE A 207 38.01 -45.46 0.44
N LEU A 208 37.81 -46.24 1.52
CA LEU A 208 38.37 -47.58 1.63
C LEU A 208 37.57 -48.54 0.74
N SER A 209 38.25 -49.44 0.08
CA SER A 209 37.67 -50.38 -0.89
C SER A 209 37.28 -51.71 -0.27
N THR A 210 38.03 -52.18 0.74
CA THR A 210 37.86 -53.50 1.35
C THR A 210 37.20 -53.42 2.72
N LEU A 211 37.69 -52.54 3.61
CA LEU A 211 37.14 -52.37 4.95
C LEU A 211 35.74 -51.73 4.90
N GLU A 212 34.83 -52.32 5.67
CA GLU A 212 33.43 -51.87 5.78
C GLU A 212 33.06 -51.45 7.21
N GLU A 213 33.87 -51.83 8.21
CA GLU A 213 33.61 -51.50 9.62
C GLU A 213 34.88 -51.12 10.42
N ILE A 214 34.80 -50.06 11.23
CA ILE A 214 35.81 -49.68 12.22
C ILE A 214 35.15 -49.62 13.60
N ARG A 215 35.66 -50.38 14.57
CA ARG A 215 35.20 -50.37 15.97
C ARG A 215 36.26 -49.76 16.89
N ILE A 216 35.82 -49.00 17.88
CA ILE A 216 36.65 -48.41 18.92
C ILE A 216 35.97 -48.67 20.25
N GLU A 217 36.69 -49.25 21.20
CA GLU A 217 36.25 -49.55 22.55
C GLU A 217 37.30 -49.07 23.55
N THR A 218 36.86 -48.44 24.64
CA THR A 218 37.75 -47.99 25.73
C THR A 218 37.25 -48.49 27.09
N ASP A 219 38.15 -48.65 28.05
CA ASP A 219 37.78 -49.05 29.43
C ASP A 219 36.91 -48.01 30.17
N THR A 220 36.77 -46.80 29.61
CA THR A 220 35.82 -45.78 30.10
C THR A 220 34.36 -46.14 29.82
N GLY A 221 34.10 -47.22 29.07
CA GLY A 221 32.78 -47.64 28.63
C GLY A 221 32.28 -46.89 27.39
N ASP A 222 33.12 -46.04 26.80
CA ASP A 222 32.86 -45.44 25.50
C ASP A 222 33.07 -46.51 24.42
N ASN A 223 32.13 -46.63 23.49
CA ASN A 223 32.32 -47.39 22.27
C ASN A 223 31.82 -46.61 21.06
N LEU A 224 32.44 -46.86 19.92
CA LEU A 224 32.15 -46.26 18.63
C LEU A 224 32.27 -47.33 17.56
N THR A 225 31.26 -47.44 16.72
CA THR A 225 31.23 -48.32 15.55
C THR A 225 30.92 -47.45 14.34
N ILE A 226 31.81 -47.45 13.36
CA ILE A 226 31.69 -46.74 12.08
C ILE A 226 31.49 -47.80 11.01
N LEU A 227 30.36 -47.76 10.32
CA LEU A 227 29.97 -48.70 9.27
C LEU A 227 29.82 -47.95 7.94
N LYS A 228 30.34 -48.54 6.87
CA LYS A 228 30.19 -48.07 5.49
C LYS A 228 29.17 -48.93 4.76
N ASP A 229 27.97 -48.40 4.52
CA ASP A 229 26.99 -49.02 3.64
C ASP A 229 27.11 -48.45 2.23
N SER A 230 27.59 -49.28 1.30
CA SER A 230 27.77 -48.94 -0.11
C SER A 230 26.84 -49.73 -1.05
N ALA A 231 25.77 -50.35 -0.52
CA ALA A 231 24.86 -51.18 -1.32
C ALA A 231 24.06 -50.39 -2.37
N ALA A 232 23.89 -49.07 -2.18
CA ALA A 232 23.03 -48.20 -3.00
C ALA A 232 23.80 -47.18 -3.85
N MET A 233 24.99 -47.54 -4.37
CA MET A 233 25.82 -46.66 -5.21
C MET A 233 24.99 -45.92 -6.29
N PRO A 234 25.22 -44.61 -6.51
CA PRO A 234 26.30 -43.79 -5.97
C PRO A 234 26.05 -43.23 -4.56
N GLU A 235 24.99 -43.63 -3.86
CA GLU A 235 24.70 -43.19 -2.50
C GLU A 235 25.35 -44.13 -1.49
N VAL A 236 26.18 -43.58 -0.62
CA VAL A 236 26.93 -44.30 0.42
C VAL A 236 26.58 -43.69 1.76
N ALA A 237 26.23 -44.53 2.74
CA ALA A 237 25.93 -44.11 4.09
C ALA A 237 27.07 -44.48 5.04
N ILE A 238 27.51 -43.53 5.85
CA ILE A 238 28.38 -43.77 7.00
C ILE A 238 27.50 -43.79 8.24
N ILE A 239 27.36 -44.95 8.86
CA ILE A 239 26.56 -45.13 10.06
C ILE A 239 27.51 -45.16 11.25
N VAL A 240 27.28 -44.25 12.20
CA VAL A 240 28.09 -44.13 13.41
C VAL A 240 27.21 -44.43 14.61
N ALA A 241 27.49 -45.52 15.31
CA ALA A 241 26.72 -45.95 16.48
C ALA A 241 27.64 -46.22 17.66
N GLY A 242 27.17 -45.99 18.87
CA GLY A 242 27.98 -46.25 20.05
C GLY A 242 27.37 -45.76 21.35
N ASN A 243 28.20 -45.71 22.37
CA ASN A 243 27.90 -45.23 23.70
C ASN A 243 28.99 -44.23 24.10
N LYS A 244 28.59 -43.04 24.55
CA LYS A 244 29.51 -42.02 25.06
C LYS A 244 29.02 -41.58 26.42
N GLN A 245 29.85 -41.74 27.45
CA GLN A 245 29.52 -41.39 28.84
C GLN A 245 28.19 -42.01 29.33
N GLY A 246 27.88 -43.24 28.90
CA GLY A 246 26.67 -43.96 29.29
C GLY A 246 25.41 -43.64 28.49
N SER A 247 25.48 -42.73 27.51
CA SER A 247 24.38 -42.44 26.58
C SER A 247 24.63 -43.10 25.22
N ALA A 248 23.72 -43.97 24.80
CA ALA A 248 23.73 -44.53 23.45
C ALA A 248 23.42 -43.44 22.41
N PHE A 249 24.16 -43.45 21.30
CA PHE A 249 23.94 -42.57 20.16
C PHE A 249 24.02 -43.36 18.85
N SER A 250 23.32 -42.86 17.84
CA SER A 250 23.40 -43.34 16.47
C SER A 250 23.20 -42.15 15.54
N ASN A 251 24.09 -41.99 14.58
CA ASN A 251 24.01 -40.99 13.51
C ASN A 251 24.27 -41.67 12.16
N SER A 252 23.77 -41.08 11.08
CA SER A 252 24.03 -41.56 9.72
C SER A 252 24.30 -40.37 8.80
N ASP A 253 25.46 -40.38 8.16
CA ASP A 253 25.87 -39.38 7.18
C ASP A 253 25.87 -39.96 5.77
N ASN A 254 25.04 -39.37 4.89
CA ASN A 254 24.88 -39.85 3.52
C ASN A 254 25.71 -39.03 2.54
N PHE A 255 26.33 -39.70 1.58
CA PHE A 255 27.20 -39.10 0.57
C PHE A 255 26.82 -39.58 -0.82
N LEU A 256 26.94 -38.70 -1.82
CA LEU A 256 26.98 -39.08 -3.23
C LEU A 256 28.44 -39.24 -3.66
N VAL A 257 28.87 -40.47 -3.86
CA VAL A 257 30.23 -40.82 -4.27
C VAL A 257 30.26 -41.09 -5.78
N CYS A 258 31.05 -40.28 -6.49
CA CYS A 258 31.35 -40.47 -7.90
C CYS A 258 32.81 -40.93 -8.01
N ASN A 259 33.08 -41.97 -8.81
CA ASN A 259 34.43 -42.43 -9.10
C ASN A 259 34.62 -42.70 -10.59
N LYS A 260 35.86 -42.58 -11.06
CA LYS A 260 36.22 -42.85 -12.47
C LYS A 260 37.70 -43.14 -12.61
N ARG A 261 38.03 -44.11 -13.47
CA ARG A 261 39.42 -44.40 -13.87
C ARG A 261 39.86 -43.53 -15.05
N PHE A 262 41.09 -43.03 -14.96
CA PHE A 262 41.72 -42.19 -15.96
C PHE A 262 43.08 -42.77 -16.36
N ASN A 263 43.35 -42.79 -17.66
CA ASN A 263 44.66 -43.19 -18.19
C ASN A 263 45.69 -42.08 -17.92
N LYS A 264 46.87 -42.47 -17.45
CA LYS A 264 47.99 -41.59 -17.20
C LYS A 264 48.60 -41.12 -18.53
N PRO A 265 48.81 -39.81 -18.72
CA PRO A 265 49.56 -39.29 -19.87
C PRO A 265 50.99 -39.83 -19.90
N ALA A 266 51.48 -40.11 -21.12
CA ALA A 266 52.82 -40.67 -21.32
C ALA A 266 53.95 -39.74 -20.84
N ASN A 267 53.72 -38.43 -20.77
CA ASN A 267 54.71 -37.44 -20.34
C ASN A 267 54.79 -37.27 -18.81
N ILE A 268 53.93 -37.94 -18.05
CA ILE A 268 53.87 -37.82 -16.60
C ILE A 268 54.53 -39.05 -15.99
N HIS A 269 55.61 -38.78 -15.26
CA HIS A 269 56.39 -39.79 -14.56
C HIS A 269 56.67 -39.31 -13.14
N HIS A 270 56.65 -40.26 -12.20
CA HIS A 270 57.04 -40.05 -10.82
C HIS A 270 57.74 -41.30 -10.31
N GLU A 271 58.88 -41.15 -9.63
CA GLU A 271 59.73 -42.25 -9.15
C GLU A 271 58.97 -43.26 -8.28
N LYS A 272 57.99 -42.77 -7.51
CA LYS A 272 57.13 -43.58 -6.62
C LYS A 272 56.01 -44.36 -7.34
N ARG A 273 55.81 -44.14 -8.65
CA ARG A 273 54.66 -44.66 -9.39
C ARG A 273 55.06 -45.28 -10.73
N GLU A 274 56.24 -45.90 -10.78
CA GLU A 274 56.72 -46.61 -11.97
C GLU A 274 55.81 -47.78 -12.34
N GLY A 275 55.53 -47.94 -13.64
CA GLY A 275 54.70 -49.03 -14.18
C GLY A 275 53.18 -48.82 -14.08
N ILE A 276 52.73 -47.68 -13.56
CA ILE A 276 51.30 -47.37 -13.44
C ILE A 276 50.81 -46.63 -14.68
N GLU A 277 49.83 -47.20 -15.36
CA GLU A 277 49.24 -46.63 -16.59
C GLU A 277 47.87 -45.97 -16.38
N ASP A 278 47.17 -46.27 -15.29
CA ASP A 278 45.88 -45.64 -14.96
C ASP A 278 45.63 -45.53 -13.44
N ARG A 279 44.75 -44.59 -13.07
CA ARG A 279 44.31 -44.37 -11.69
C ARG A 279 42.84 -44.00 -11.58
N GLU A 280 42.24 -44.44 -10.48
CA GLU A 280 40.90 -44.02 -10.08
C GLU A 280 40.95 -42.72 -9.27
N VAL A 281 39.98 -41.86 -9.51
CA VAL A 281 39.72 -40.64 -8.76
C VAL A 281 38.28 -40.69 -8.27
N SER A 282 38.05 -40.23 -7.04
CA SER A 282 36.73 -40.18 -6.42
C SER A 282 36.41 -38.81 -5.84
N VAL A 283 35.14 -38.41 -5.90
CA VAL A 283 34.61 -37.19 -5.26
C VAL A 283 33.34 -37.56 -4.53
N ALA A 284 33.20 -37.10 -3.28
CA ALA A 284 32.02 -37.37 -2.46
C ALA A 284 31.32 -36.06 -2.06
N PHE A 285 30.02 -35.96 -2.34
CA PHE A 285 29.20 -34.81 -1.94
C PHE A 285 28.29 -35.17 -0.75
N PRO A 286 28.39 -34.49 0.40
CA PRO A 286 27.56 -34.77 1.56
C PRO A 286 26.10 -34.35 1.32
N LEU A 287 25.14 -35.20 1.71
CA LEU A 287 23.70 -34.97 1.54
C LEU A 287 23.00 -34.37 2.77
N ASN A 288 23.64 -34.40 3.93
CA ASN A 288 23.04 -33.95 5.19
C ASN A 288 23.12 -32.42 5.34
N GLU A 289 22.00 -31.77 5.70
CA GLU A 289 21.86 -30.30 5.76
C GLU A 289 22.82 -29.59 6.74
N ASN A 290 23.37 -30.31 7.72
CA ASN A 290 24.29 -29.78 8.74
C ASN A 290 25.73 -30.27 8.59
N SER A 291 26.11 -30.92 7.49
CA SER A 291 27.45 -31.45 7.32
C SER A 291 28.48 -30.32 7.14
N THR A 292 29.37 -30.15 8.13
CA THR A 292 30.61 -29.36 8.03
C THR A 292 31.76 -30.14 7.37
N VAL A 293 31.45 -31.27 6.71
CA VAL A 293 32.40 -32.30 6.29
C VAL A 293 32.99 -32.02 4.89
N GLY A 294 32.41 -31.10 4.13
CA GLY A 294 32.96 -30.66 2.85
C GLY A 294 34.36 -30.06 2.99
N GLY A 295 35.17 -30.17 1.93
CA GLY A 295 36.45 -29.46 1.84
C GLY A 295 37.66 -30.34 2.14
N LYS A 296 37.48 -31.56 2.64
CA LYS A 296 38.59 -32.47 2.98
C LYS A 296 39.21 -33.15 1.75
N ILE A 297 40.52 -33.37 1.79
CA ILE A 297 41.26 -34.18 0.80
C ILE A 297 41.66 -35.51 1.40
N PHE A 298 41.58 -36.55 0.58
CA PHE A 298 41.98 -37.91 0.90
C PHE A 298 43.01 -38.38 -0.12
N ALA A 299 44.00 -39.11 0.38
CA ALA A 299 44.75 -40.08 -0.40
C ALA A 299 44.45 -41.45 0.19
N TYR A 300 43.21 -41.90 -0.04
CA TYR A 300 42.50 -43.00 0.61
C TYR A 300 42.23 -42.80 2.11
N LEU A 301 43.18 -42.21 2.82
CA LEU A 301 43.06 -41.75 4.20
C LEU A 301 43.03 -40.21 4.25
N PRO A 302 42.42 -39.60 5.29
CA PRO A 302 42.33 -38.15 5.40
C PRO A 302 43.70 -37.48 5.42
N ILE A 303 43.79 -36.37 4.69
CA ILE A 303 44.91 -35.42 4.73
C ILE A 303 44.44 -34.18 5.50
N ARG A 304 45.33 -33.53 6.25
CA ARG A 304 44.99 -32.33 7.04
C ARG A 304 44.99 -31.04 6.21
N SER A 305 44.14 -30.97 5.18
CA SER A 305 43.96 -29.75 4.38
C SER A 305 42.48 -29.46 4.06
N ASP A 306 42.04 -28.25 4.39
CA ASP A 306 40.71 -27.73 4.01
C ASP A 306 40.83 -26.99 2.67
N THR A 307 40.21 -27.55 1.65
CA THR A 307 40.17 -26.99 0.29
C THR A 307 39.14 -25.90 0.11
N GLY A 308 38.19 -25.74 1.05
CA GLY A 308 37.05 -24.84 0.93
C GLY A 308 36.00 -25.25 -0.12
N PHE A 309 36.12 -26.42 -0.75
CA PHE A 309 35.09 -26.95 -1.64
C PHE A 309 33.94 -27.61 -0.86
N PRO A 310 32.70 -27.64 -1.39
CA PRO A 310 31.56 -28.26 -0.71
C PRO A 310 31.53 -29.80 -0.79
N PHE A 311 32.61 -30.44 -1.25
CA PHE A 311 32.72 -31.89 -1.45
C PHE A 311 34.11 -32.37 -1.00
N LEU A 312 34.25 -33.69 -0.84
CA LEU A 312 35.49 -34.37 -0.49
C LEU A 312 36.18 -34.85 -1.78
N ILE A 313 37.50 -34.76 -1.82
CA ILE A 313 38.31 -35.19 -2.98
C ILE A 313 39.20 -36.36 -2.56
N ASN A 314 39.18 -37.46 -3.32
CA ASN A 314 40.06 -38.59 -3.10
C ASN A 314 40.80 -38.99 -4.38
N ALA A 315 42.12 -39.13 -4.30
CA ALA A 315 42.95 -39.68 -5.37
C ALA A 315 44.29 -40.18 -4.83
N ASP A 316 45.06 -40.91 -5.65
CA ASP A 316 46.42 -41.37 -5.34
C ASP A 316 47.46 -40.22 -5.35
N PHE A 317 47.27 -39.22 -4.49
CA PHE A 317 48.15 -38.05 -4.41
C PHE A 317 49.51 -38.39 -3.79
N ILE A 318 50.57 -37.77 -4.32
CA ILE A 318 51.89 -37.78 -3.70
C ILE A 318 51.92 -36.80 -2.53
N LEU A 319 52.25 -37.29 -1.34
CA LEU A 319 52.28 -36.54 -0.09
C LEU A 319 53.73 -36.23 0.37
N PRO A 320 53.97 -35.11 1.06
CA PRO A 320 55.21 -34.86 1.80
C PRO A 320 55.32 -35.81 3.00
N SER A 321 56.52 -35.90 3.60
CA SER A 321 56.77 -36.79 4.74
C SER A 321 55.89 -36.50 5.96
N SER A 322 55.40 -35.26 6.13
CA SER A 322 54.48 -34.88 7.20
C SER A 322 53.05 -35.35 6.97
N ARG A 323 52.65 -35.67 5.72
CA ARG A 323 51.27 -35.96 5.30
C ARG A 323 50.24 -34.88 5.68
N GLU A 324 50.71 -33.64 5.88
CA GLU A 324 49.83 -32.50 6.22
C GLU A 324 49.22 -31.82 4.99
N ASP A 325 49.76 -32.06 3.79
CA ASP A 325 49.24 -31.50 2.54
C ASP A 325 49.59 -32.38 1.32
N ILE A 326 49.28 -31.94 0.11
CA ILE A 326 49.66 -32.58 -1.17
C ILE A 326 50.85 -31.86 -1.83
N GLN A 327 51.73 -32.60 -2.50
CA GLN A 327 52.90 -32.00 -3.16
C GLN A 327 52.56 -31.36 -4.52
N ASP A 328 53.24 -30.27 -4.86
CA ASP A 328 53.15 -29.63 -6.19
C ASP A 328 54.02 -30.36 -7.23
N VAL A 329 53.63 -31.58 -7.59
CA VAL A 329 54.33 -32.43 -8.57
C VAL A 329 53.45 -32.73 -9.80
N PRO A 330 54.01 -32.94 -11.00
CA PRO A 330 53.23 -33.18 -12.23
C PRO A 330 52.16 -34.28 -12.12
N TRP A 331 52.42 -35.31 -11.29
CA TRP A 331 51.46 -36.36 -10.97
C TRP A 331 50.17 -35.82 -10.34
N ASN A 332 50.30 -34.99 -9.30
CA ASN A 332 49.16 -34.41 -8.59
C ASN A 332 48.39 -33.40 -9.46
N TYR A 333 49.09 -32.63 -10.30
CA TYR A 333 48.43 -31.76 -11.28
C TYR A 333 47.57 -32.56 -12.26
N TRP A 334 48.02 -33.74 -12.70
CA TRP A 334 47.21 -34.62 -13.54
C TRP A 334 46.00 -35.20 -12.82
N LEU A 335 46.19 -35.72 -11.59
CA LEU A 335 45.06 -36.20 -10.80
C LEU A 335 44.05 -35.09 -10.54
N MET A 336 44.48 -33.86 -10.26
CA MET A 336 43.56 -32.74 -10.04
C MET A 336 42.81 -32.33 -11.32
N ARG A 337 43.40 -32.52 -12.51
CA ARG A 337 42.66 -32.40 -13.79
C ARG A 337 41.62 -33.50 -13.95
N CYS A 338 41.93 -34.73 -13.53
CA CYS A 338 40.98 -35.83 -13.50
C CYS A 338 39.84 -35.58 -12.50
N VAL A 339 40.14 -35.02 -11.32
CA VAL A 339 39.13 -34.54 -10.35
C VAL A 339 38.23 -33.49 -10.98
N ALA A 340 38.81 -32.49 -11.65
CA ALA A 340 38.05 -31.44 -12.33
C ALA A 340 37.11 -32.00 -13.40
N ASP A 341 37.58 -32.96 -14.20
CA ASP A 341 36.77 -33.65 -15.20
C ASP A 341 35.66 -34.50 -14.56
N LEU A 342 35.93 -35.19 -13.45
CA LEU A 342 34.94 -35.97 -12.71
C LEU A 342 33.83 -35.07 -12.13
N ILE A 343 34.20 -33.93 -11.54
CA ILE A 343 33.24 -32.96 -11.01
C ILE A 343 32.34 -32.44 -12.13
N ALA A 344 32.94 -32.02 -13.24
CA ALA A 344 32.22 -31.36 -14.31
C ALA A 344 31.33 -32.33 -15.11
N CYS A 345 31.82 -33.54 -15.38
CA CYS A 345 31.13 -34.50 -16.25
C CYS A 345 30.20 -35.47 -15.52
N GLU A 346 30.43 -35.75 -14.22
CA GLU A 346 29.63 -36.73 -13.47
C GLU A 346 28.90 -36.07 -12.28
N LEU A 347 29.61 -35.36 -11.39
CA LEU A 347 29.00 -34.82 -10.17
C LEU A 347 27.94 -33.75 -10.48
N LEU A 348 28.28 -32.69 -11.22
CA LEU A 348 27.33 -31.62 -11.53
C LEU A 348 26.07 -32.13 -12.27
N PRO A 349 26.19 -33.01 -13.30
CA PRO A 349 25.02 -33.65 -13.92
C PRO A 349 24.21 -34.53 -12.96
N LEU A 350 24.86 -35.27 -12.05
CA LEU A 350 24.18 -36.08 -11.04
C LEU A 350 23.36 -35.20 -10.08
N LEU A 351 23.96 -34.10 -9.59
CA LEU A 351 23.27 -33.12 -8.74
C LEU A 351 22.10 -32.46 -9.47
N LYS A 352 22.25 -32.17 -10.78
CA LYS A 352 21.15 -31.68 -11.63
C LYS A 352 20.00 -32.69 -11.73
N LYS A 353 20.31 -33.98 -11.94
CA LYS A 353 19.32 -35.05 -12.04
C LYS A 353 18.51 -35.17 -10.74
N ARG A 354 19.17 -35.01 -9.60
CA ARG A 354 18.56 -34.89 -8.27
C ARG A 354 18.19 -33.42 -7.98
N LYS A 355 17.33 -32.81 -8.80
CA LYS A 355 16.92 -31.37 -8.87
C LYS A 355 17.05 -30.49 -7.61
N ILE A 356 16.86 -31.04 -6.41
CA ILE A 356 16.97 -30.34 -5.12
C ILE A 356 18.45 -30.04 -4.75
N LEU A 357 19.40 -30.83 -5.24
CA LEU A 357 20.80 -30.77 -4.82
C LEU A 357 21.64 -29.75 -5.61
N LEU A 358 21.44 -29.61 -6.93
CA LEU A 358 22.06 -28.52 -7.70
C LEU A 358 21.27 -27.22 -7.49
N ASN A 359 21.43 -26.64 -6.29
CA ASN A 359 20.72 -25.44 -5.87
C ASN A 359 21.67 -24.23 -5.74
N VAL A 360 21.07 -23.06 -5.50
CA VAL A 360 21.78 -21.79 -5.38
C VAL A 360 22.78 -21.79 -4.21
N GLN A 361 22.48 -22.47 -3.10
CA GLN A 361 23.36 -22.52 -1.93
C GLN A 361 24.61 -23.36 -2.19
N PHE A 362 24.46 -24.52 -2.87
CA PHE A 362 25.60 -25.31 -3.31
C PHE A 362 26.51 -24.51 -4.25
N LEU A 363 25.91 -23.84 -5.25
CA LEU A 363 26.66 -23.02 -6.20
C LEU A 363 27.32 -21.81 -5.53
N GLU A 364 26.74 -21.23 -4.47
CA GLU A 364 27.35 -20.19 -3.64
C GLU A 364 28.62 -20.70 -2.94
N SER A 365 28.53 -21.85 -2.24
CA SER A 365 29.69 -22.46 -1.58
C SER A 365 30.79 -22.81 -2.59
N LEU A 366 30.42 -23.38 -3.73
CA LEU A 366 31.36 -23.68 -4.81
C LEU A 366 32.01 -22.40 -5.36
N ALA A 367 31.22 -21.37 -5.69
CA ALA A 367 31.72 -20.11 -6.22
C ALA A 367 32.63 -19.37 -5.25
N ASN A 368 32.38 -19.48 -3.94
CA ASN A 368 33.21 -18.86 -2.90
C ASN A 368 34.68 -19.31 -3.01
N ARG A 369 34.91 -20.62 -3.14
CA ARG A 369 36.26 -21.16 -3.36
C ARG A 369 36.80 -20.80 -4.75
N LEU A 370 35.97 -20.96 -5.78
CA LEU A 370 36.39 -20.73 -7.17
C LEU A 370 36.84 -19.30 -7.43
N ASN A 371 36.22 -18.30 -6.81
CA ASN A 371 36.59 -16.88 -6.97
C ASN A 371 38.03 -16.58 -6.51
N ASN A 372 38.57 -17.35 -5.56
CA ASN A 372 39.94 -17.19 -5.07
C ASN A 372 40.98 -17.80 -6.05
N LEU A 373 40.57 -18.76 -6.87
CA LEU A 373 41.43 -19.46 -7.82
C LEU A 373 41.58 -18.72 -9.16
N VAL A 374 40.68 -17.76 -9.46
CA VAL A 374 40.66 -17.00 -10.73
C VAL A 374 42.02 -16.36 -11.04
N TYR A 375 42.73 -15.90 -10.01
CA TYR A 375 43.93 -15.07 -10.14
C TYR A 375 45.24 -15.85 -10.03
N ASN A 376 45.20 -17.16 -9.77
CA ASN A 376 46.39 -17.99 -9.60
C ASN A 376 46.31 -19.24 -10.49
N THR A 377 46.88 -19.16 -11.69
CA THR A 377 46.92 -20.28 -12.66
C THR A 377 47.85 -21.41 -12.24
N ASP A 378 48.81 -21.11 -11.36
CA ASP A 378 49.80 -22.07 -10.87
C ASP A 378 49.28 -22.82 -9.64
N ASP A 379 48.09 -22.49 -9.13
CA ASP A 379 47.43 -23.23 -8.05
C ASP A 379 47.01 -24.63 -8.53
N LEU A 380 47.32 -25.67 -7.76
CA LEU A 380 46.96 -27.05 -8.07
C LEU A 380 45.45 -27.22 -8.35
N PHE A 381 44.60 -26.49 -7.62
CA PHE A 381 43.14 -26.55 -7.75
C PHE A 381 42.60 -25.73 -8.92
N TYR A 382 43.45 -24.97 -9.64
CA TYR A 382 43.03 -24.16 -10.80
C TYR A 382 42.34 -25.00 -11.89
N ALA A 383 42.74 -26.27 -12.04
CA ALA A 383 42.10 -27.19 -12.98
C ALA A 383 40.57 -27.31 -12.74
N ILE A 384 40.14 -27.33 -11.48
CA ILE A 384 38.72 -27.35 -11.10
C ILE A 384 38.04 -26.07 -11.55
N TYR A 385 38.66 -24.90 -11.31
CA TYR A 385 38.13 -23.62 -11.78
C TYR A 385 37.95 -23.59 -13.30
N ALA A 386 38.98 -23.95 -14.05
CA ALA A 386 38.95 -23.93 -15.51
C ALA A 386 37.82 -24.81 -16.05
N LYS A 387 37.70 -26.04 -15.55
CA LYS A 387 36.71 -27.02 -16.04
C LYS A 387 35.28 -26.70 -15.62
N VAL A 388 35.06 -26.33 -14.35
CA VAL A 388 33.74 -25.92 -13.86
C VAL A 388 33.26 -24.67 -14.58
N ARG A 389 34.15 -23.70 -14.84
CA ARG A 389 33.82 -22.50 -15.62
C ARG A 389 33.39 -22.86 -17.04
N GLU A 390 34.13 -23.74 -17.71
CA GLU A 390 33.81 -24.21 -19.06
C GLU A 390 32.41 -24.83 -19.10
N VAL A 391 32.13 -25.75 -18.19
CA VAL A 391 30.88 -26.52 -18.17
C VAL A 391 29.69 -25.68 -17.71
N LEU A 392 29.82 -24.85 -16.67
CA LEU A 392 28.74 -23.92 -16.28
C LEU A 392 28.44 -22.88 -17.37
N LYS A 393 29.43 -22.52 -18.19
CA LYS A 393 29.24 -21.61 -19.31
C LYS A 393 28.47 -22.27 -20.46
N ASN A 394 28.78 -23.52 -20.78
CA ASN A 394 28.32 -24.18 -22.00
C ASN A 394 27.11 -25.11 -21.79
N GLU A 395 26.94 -25.66 -20.59
CA GLU A 395 25.91 -26.65 -20.29
C GLU A 395 24.83 -26.09 -19.36
N ALA A 396 23.62 -26.65 -19.49
CA ALA A 396 22.46 -26.21 -18.72
C ALA A 396 22.53 -26.64 -17.25
N LEU A 397 23.30 -25.92 -16.44
CA LEU A 397 23.59 -26.23 -15.03
C LEU A 397 23.31 -25.07 -14.06
N LEU A 398 22.94 -23.89 -14.57
CA LEU A 398 22.56 -22.76 -13.72
C LEU A 398 21.05 -22.75 -13.47
N PRO A 399 20.60 -22.67 -12.21
CA PRO A 399 19.18 -22.69 -11.87
C PRO A 399 18.47 -21.41 -12.34
N THR A 400 17.33 -21.56 -12.99
CA THR A 400 16.49 -20.47 -13.50
C THR A 400 15.31 -20.18 -12.58
N HIS A 401 14.61 -19.07 -12.83
CA HIS A 401 13.44 -18.65 -12.06
C HIS A 401 12.25 -19.62 -12.13
N ASP A 402 12.15 -20.44 -13.19
CA ASP A 402 11.10 -21.45 -13.41
C ASP A 402 11.49 -22.84 -12.88
N ASN A 403 12.52 -22.94 -12.04
CA ASN A 403 13.09 -24.19 -11.53
C ASN A 403 13.63 -25.15 -12.62
N SER A 404 13.92 -24.64 -13.82
CA SER A 404 14.71 -25.34 -14.84
C SER A 404 16.20 -24.99 -14.74
N PHE A 405 16.98 -25.36 -15.76
CA PHE A 405 18.42 -25.07 -15.81
C PHE A 405 18.79 -24.49 -17.17
N ILE A 406 19.75 -23.57 -17.19
CA ILE A 406 20.28 -22.93 -18.39
C ILE A 406 21.81 -22.83 -18.37
N SER A 407 22.41 -22.69 -19.56
CA SER A 407 23.84 -22.45 -19.74
C SER A 407 24.21 -21.02 -19.35
N GLY A 408 25.45 -20.79 -18.92
CA GLY A 408 25.94 -19.43 -18.68
C GLY A 408 25.95 -18.53 -19.91
N GLN A 409 26.02 -19.08 -21.14
CA GLN A 409 25.94 -18.27 -22.36
C GLN A 409 24.53 -17.76 -22.65
N ASP A 410 23.50 -18.49 -22.22
CA ASP A 410 22.09 -18.15 -22.46
C ASP A 410 21.36 -17.67 -21.20
N ALA A 411 22.06 -17.66 -20.06
CA ALA A 411 21.61 -17.07 -18.82
C ALA A 411 21.57 -15.54 -18.89
N VAL A 412 20.59 -14.95 -18.21
CA VAL A 412 20.51 -13.52 -17.97
C VAL A 412 20.16 -13.27 -16.51
N LEU A 413 20.79 -12.25 -15.92
CA LEU A 413 20.53 -11.85 -14.54
C LEU A 413 19.75 -10.52 -14.49
N THR A 414 18.91 -10.35 -13.48
CA THR A 414 18.39 -9.02 -13.10
C THR A 414 18.14 -8.95 -11.60
N ARG A 415 18.38 -7.77 -11.03
CA ARG A 415 18.02 -7.44 -9.64
C ARG A 415 16.57 -7.02 -9.46
N SER A 416 15.88 -6.67 -10.54
CA SER A 416 14.52 -6.16 -10.48
C SER A 416 13.53 -7.27 -10.79
N ASP A 417 12.75 -7.68 -9.79
CA ASP A 417 11.66 -8.64 -9.97
C ASP A 417 10.64 -8.11 -10.99
N ALA A 418 10.42 -6.80 -11.02
CA ALA A 418 9.54 -6.16 -12.00
C ALA A 418 10.07 -6.31 -13.44
N VAL A 419 11.38 -6.14 -13.67
CA VAL A 419 11.98 -6.40 -15.01
C VAL A 419 11.86 -7.88 -15.37
N ARG A 420 12.10 -8.78 -14.42
CA ARG A 420 11.97 -10.23 -14.63
C ARG A 420 10.55 -10.62 -15.04
N ASN A 421 9.53 -10.04 -14.40
CA ASN A 421 8.13 -10.30 -14.67
C ASN A 421 7.62 -9.61 -15.95
N LEU A 422 8.28 -8.53 -16.38
CA LEU A 422 7.89 -7.77 -17.58
C LEU A 422 8.32 -8.46 -18.88
N LEU A 423 9.44 -9.16 -18.89
CA LEU A 423 9.99 -9.83 -20.08
C LEU A 423 9.96 -11.35 -19.88
N ASN A 424 9.14 -12.06 -20.63
CA ASN A 424 9.23 -13.51 -20.71
C ASN A 424 10.47 -13.96 -21.50
N ASP A 425 10.78 -15.26 -21.48
CA ASP A 425 11.97 -15.84 -22.12
C ASP A 425 12.09 -15.50 -23.63
N VAL A 426 10.97 -15.47 -24.35
CA VAL A 426 10.93 -15.11 -25.79
C VAL A 426 11.21 -13.62 -26.00
N GLN A 427 10.55 -12.77 -25.21
CA GLN A 427 10.75 -11.31 -25.25
C GLN A 427 12.17 -10.94 -24.84
N LEU A 428 12.77 -11.66 -23.89
CA LEU A 428 14.16 -11.48 -23.47
C LEU A 428 15.14 -11.76 -24.61
N GLY A 429 14.93 -12.85 -25.34
CA GLY A 429 15.67 -13.17 -26.57
C GLY A 429 15.56 -12.05 -27.61
N MET A 430 14.35 -11.58 -27.89
CA MET A 430 14.10 -10.47 -28.82
C MET A 430 14.76 -9.15 -28.37
N PHE A 431 14.82 -8.92 -27.06
CA PHE A 431 15.34 -7.69 -26.46
C PHE A 431 16.87 -7.64 -26.47
N LEU A 432 17.57 -8.75 -26.15
CA LEU A 432 19.03 -8.79 -26.08
C LEU A 432 19.70 -9.23 -27.39
N ARG A 433 19.04 -10.07 -28.19
CA ARG A 433 19.58 -10.63 -29.44
C ARG A 433 18.66 -10.36 -30.64
N PRO A 434 18.36 -9.08 -30.97
CA PRO A 434 17.37 -8.72 -32.01
C PRO A 434 17.75 -9.12 -33.45
N ASN A 435 19.02 -9.47 -33.68
CA ASN A 435 19.57 -9.83 -35.00
C ASN A 435 19.78 -11.35 -35.17
N VAL A 436 19.45 -12.16 -34.16
CA VAL A 436 19.58 -13.61 -34.22
C VAL A 436 18.22 -14.19 -34.64
N ASN A 437 18.16 -14.81 -35.83
CA ASN A 437 16.98 -15.55 -36.27
C ASN A 437 17.04 -16.97 -35.66
N GLY A 438 16.30 -17.20 -34.58
CA GLY A 438 16.14 -18.52 -33.98
C GLY A 438 15.65 -18.47 -32.53
N ASP A 439 14.89 -19.50 -32.12
CA ASP A 439 14.48 -19.74 -30.73
C ASP A 439 15.68 -20.26 -29.91
N VAL A 440 16.67 -19.41 -29.66
CA VAL A 440 17.66 -19.69 -28.60
C VAL A 440 17.12 -19.05 -27.32
N PRO A 441 16.48 -19.82 -26.41
CA PRO A 441 15.79 -19.25 -25.27
C PRO A 441 16.81 -18.68 -24.29
N LEU A 442 16.88 -17.35 -24.21
CA LEU A 442 17.47 -16.70 -23.05
C LEU A 442 16.52 -16.88 -21.87
N LYS A 443 17.05 -17.21 -20.69
CA LYS A 443 16.23 -17.32 -19.48
C LYS A 443 16.81 -16.52 -18.33
N TRP A 444 15.90 -16.05 -17.49
CA TRP A 444 16.25 -15.46 -16.21
C TRP A 444 16.77 -16.50 -15.24
N LEU A 445 17.95 -16.22 -14.68
CA LEU A 445 18.48 -16.92 -13.52
C LEU A 445 17.57 -16.76 -12.29
N SER A 446 17.69 -17.70 -11.35
CA SER A 446 16.90 -17.73 -10.13
C SER A 446 16.96 -16.40 -9.36
N ALA A 447 15.80 -15.94 -8.89
CA ALA A 447 15.65 -14.74 -8.08
C ALA A 447 16.39 -14.83 -6.72
N ALA A 448 16.73 -16.04 -6.29
CA ALA A 448 17.53 -16.25 -5.07
C ALA A 448 18.99 -15.78 -5.23
N ILE A 449 19.47 -15.58 -6.46
CA ILE A 449 20.82 -15.09 -6.74
C ILE A 449 20.85 -13.57 -6.55
N THR A 450 21.20 -13.12 -5.34
CA THR A 450 21.23 -11.70 -4.96
C THR A 450 22.59 -11.29 -4.43
N LEU A 451 22.83 -9.97 -4.37
CA LEU A 451 24.07 -9.42 -3.83
C LEU A 451 24.24 -9.73 -2.35
N ASP A 452 23.14 -9.75 -1.59
CA ASP A 452 23.19 -9.85 -0.12
C ASP A 452 23.19 -11.29 0.38
N ARG A 453 22.55 -12.23 -0.34
CA ARG A 453 22.46 -13.63 0.06
C ARG A 453 23.52 -14.52 -0.57
N THR A 454 23.85 -14.25 -1.83
CA THR A 454 24.74 -15.09 -2.64
C THR A 454 25.80 -14.24 -3.36
N PRO A 455 26.62 -13.48 -2.61
CA PRO A 455 27.57 -12.54 -3.20
C PRO A 455 28.62 -13.26 -4.06
N SER A 456 29.10 -14.44 -3.65
CA SER A 456 30.18 -15.15 -4.34
C SER A 456 29.73 -15.73 -5.66
N LEU A 457 28.54 -16.35 -5.71
CA LEU A 457 27.93 -16.87 -6.92
C LEU A 457 27.61 -15.74 -7.90
N ARG A 458 27.02 -14.64 -7.43
CA ARG A 458 26.72 -13.49 -8.28
C ARG A 458 28.00 -12.92 -8.90
N LYS A 459 29.06 -12.75 -8.09
CA LYS A 459 30.37 -12.31 -8.58
C LYS A 459 30.92 -13.27 -9.63
N TYR A 460 30.88 -14.57 -9.37
CA TYR A 460 31.37 -15.60 -10.30
C TYR A 460 30.61 -15.58 -11.63
N ILE A 461 29.28 -15.51 -11.58
CA ILE A 461 28.40 -15.44 -12.76
C ILE A 461 28.72 -14.21 -13.62
N MET A 462 28.89 -13.04 -13.00
CA MET A 462 29.16 -11.80 -13.74
C MET A 462 30.61 -11.70 -14.23
N GLU A 463 31.59 -12.04 -13.40
CA GLU A 463 33.01 -11.83 -13.71
C GLU A 463 33.61 -13.00 -14.48
N SER A 464 33.31 -14.24 -14.10
CA SER A 464 33.90 -15.45 -14.72
C SER A 464 33.08 -15.97 -15.90
N LEU A 465 31.75 -16.05 -15.75
CA LEU A 465 30.86 -16.53 -16.82
C LEU A 465 30.46 -15.43 -17.82
N LYS A 466 30.61 -14.15 -17.44
CA LYS A 466 30.25 -12.98 -18.27
C LYS A 466 28.75 -12.93 -18.63
N VAL A 467 27.89 -13.36 -17.71
CA VAL A 467 26.43 -13.26 -17.85
C VAL A 467 26.00 -11.79 -17.83
N GLU A 468 25.15 -11.39 -18.78
CA GLU A 468 24.63 -10.02 -18.89
C GLU A 468 23.59 -9.75 -17.79
N GLU A 469 23.72 -8.61 -17.12
CA GLU A 469 22.74 -8.12 -16.15
C GLU A 469 21.85 -7.05 -16.78
N VAL A 470 20.54 -7.32 -16.86
CA VAL A 470 19.56 -6.38 -17.38
C VAL A 470 19.05 -5.51 -16.25
N THR A 471 19.40 -4.22 -16.30
CA THR A 471 18.92 -3.20 -15.37
C THR A 471 17.72 -2.44 -15.96
N PRO A 472 16.90 -1.77 -15.11
CA PRO A 472 15.83 -0.90 -15.58
C PRO A 472 16.28 0.19 -16.57
N ASP A 473 17.47 0.78 -16.36
CA ASP A 473 18.07 1.75 -17.28
C ASP A 473 18.47 1.11 -18.62
N MET A 474 19.04 -0.10 -18.60
CA MET A 474 19.34 -0.83 -19.83
C MET A 474 18.07 -1.15 -20.62
N LEU A 475 16.99 -1.55 -19.92
CA LEU A 475 15.67 -1.74 -20.52
C LEU A 475 15.22 -0.47 -21.23
N ALA A 476 15.18 0.66 -20.53
CA ALA A 476 14.81 1.94 -21.11
C ALA A 476 15.65 2.32 -22.35
N ARG A 477 16.96 2.09 -22.32
CA ARG A 477 17.88 2.42 -23.43
C ARG A 477 17.81 1.49 -24.63
N ARG A 478 17.49 0.19 -24.46
CA ARG A 478 17.45 -0.77 -25.56
C ARG A 478 16.06 -1.02 -26.16
N LEU A 479 14.98 -0.51 -25.57
CA LEU A 479 13.64 -0.57 -26.19
C LEU A 479 13.67 -0.01 -27.62
N SER A 480 13.24 -0.82 -28.59
CA SER A 480 13.19 -0.45 -30.01
C SER A 480 11.75 -0.46 -30.50
N GLU A 481 11.46 0.29 -31.56
CA GLU A 481 10.13 0.32 -32.19
C GLU A 481 9.71 -1.08 -32.72
N LYS A 482 10.66 -1.84 -33.27
CA LYS A 482 10.45 -3.24 -33.70
C LYS A 482 10.07 -4.15 -32.52
N PHE A 483 10.62 -3.91 -31.34
CA PHE A 483 10.24 -4.65 -30.14
C PHE A 483 8.84 -4.25 -29.67
N LEU A 484 8.58 -2.95 -29.53
CA LEU A 484 7.31 -2.40 -29.02
C LEU A 484 6.10 -2.80 -29.89
N SER A 485 6.25 -2.73 -31.21
CA SER A 485 5.19 -3.12 -32.17
C SER A 485 4.74 -4.59 -32.08
N ARG A 486 5.59 -5.49 -31.55
CA ARG A 486 5.27 -6.91 -31.37
C ARG A 486 4.62 -7.24 -30.02
N GLN A 487 4.55 -6.28 -29.10
CA GLN A 487 3.99 -6.52 -27.77
C GLN A 487 2.47 -6.46 -27.79
N THR A 488 1.83 -7.09 -26.80
CA THR A 488 0.36 -7.05 -26.61
C THR A 488 -0.05 -5.82 -25.81
N ASP A 489 -1.33 -5.48 -25.80
CA ASP A 489 -1.85 -4.38 -24.98
C ASP A 489 -1.67 -4.69 -23.48
N GLU A 490 -1.84 -5.95 -23.07
CA GLU A 490 -1.58 -6.39 -21.70
C GLU A 490 -0.12 -6.17 -21.28
N TRP A 491 0.83 -6.36 -22.21
CA TRP A 491 2.22 -6.06 -21.94
C TRP A 491 2.45 -4.56 -21.72
N PHE A 492 1.81 -3.69 -22.50
CA PHE A 492 1.89 -2.24 -22.30
C PHE A 492 1.30 -1.80 -20.96
N ILE A 493 0.22 -2.43 -20.51
CA ILE A 493 -0.34 -2.18 -19.17
C ILE A 493 0.71 -2.51 -18.09
N LYS A 494 1.31 -3.70 -18.15
CA LYS A 494 2.39 -4.10 -17.22
C LYS A 494 3.60 -3.18 -17.31
N PHE A 495 3.97 -2.76 -18.52
CA PHE A 495 5.08 -1.85 -18.76
C PHE A 495 4.84 -0.45 -18.16
N TYR A 496 3.64 0.11 -18.32
CA TYR A 496 3.28 1.40 -17.73
C TYR A 496 3.19 1.34 -16.21
N GLY A 497 2.67 0.24 -15.64
CA GLY A 497 2.75 -0.02 -14.20
C GLY A 497 4.20 -0.03 -13.71
N PHE A 498 5.08 -0.79 -14.37
CA PHE A 498 6.52 -0.80 -14.08
C PHE A 498 7.17 0.59 -14.15
N LEU A 499 6.82 1.40 -15.15
CA LEU A 499 7.37 2.76 -15.27
C LEU A 499 6.84 3.69 -14.18
N SER A 500 5.60 3.52 -13.71
CA SER A 500 5.04 4.29 -12.59
C SER A 500 5.92 4.17 -11.33
N ASP A 501 6.39 2.96 -11.03
CA ASP A 501 7.28 2.66 -9.90
C ASP A 501 8.74 3.06 -10.14
N GLN A 502 9.11 3.42 -11.38
CA GLN A 502 10.48 3.77 -11.79
C GLN A 502 10.58 5.20 -12.36
N PRO A 503 10.20 6.23 -11.59
CA PRO A 503 10.14 7.60 -12.08
C PRO A 503 11.47 8.18 -12.54
N ALA A 504 12.60 7.70 -12.01
CA ALA A 504 13.93 8.12 -12.44
C ALA A 504 14.15 7.88 -13.95
N LEU A 505 13.46 6.90 -14.53
CA LEU A 505 13.60 6.54 -15.94
C LEU A 505 12.86 7.50 -16.88
N TRP A 506 11.92 8.34 -16.45
CA TRP A 506 11.10 9.15 -17.37
C TRP A 506 10.75 10.57 -16.89
N ARG A 507 10.89 10.89 -15.59
CA ARG A 507 10.51 12.21 -15.04
C ARG A 507 11.29 13.36 -15.65
N SER A 508 12.59 13.18 -15.89
CA SER A 508 13.42 14.20 -16.54
C SER A 508 13.01 14.37 -18.00
N SER A 509 12.88 15.62 -18.47
CA SER A 509 12.66 15.94 -19.88
C SER A 509 13.81 15.46 -20.78
N ALA A 510 15.02 15.28 -20.23
CA ALA A 510 16.17 14.73 -20.91
C ALA A 510 16.23 13.18 -20.87
N SER A 511 15.20 12.50 -20.34
CA SER A 511 15.18 11.04 -20.32
C SER A 511 15.07 10.45 -21.72
N VAL A 512 15.80 9.35 -21.94
CA VAL A 512 15.71 8.52 -23.15
C VAL A 512 14.27 8.08 -23.45
N LEU A 513 13.45 7.79 -22.44
CA LEU A 513 12.07 7.34 -22.62
C LEU A 513 11.13 8.44 -23.16
N ARG A 514 11.47 9.73 -22.99
CA ARG A 514 10.70 10.85 -23.55
C ARG A 514 10.82 10.93 -25.07
N THR A 515 11.92 10.42 -25.61
CA THR A 515 12.24 10.42 -27.05
C THR A 515 11.86 9.13 -27.77
N LYS A 516 11.37 8.12 -27.04
CA LYS A 516 11.03 6.81 -27.60
C LYS A 516 9.53 6.67 -27.82
N PRO A 517 9.09 5.90 -28.84
CA PRO A 517 7.69 5.76 -29.19
C PRO A 517 7.00 4.80 -28.23
N ILE A 518 6.86 5.19 -26.96
CA ILE A 518 6.33 4.33 -25.91
C ILE A 518 4.82 4.48 -25.71
N LEU A 519 4.17 5.47 -26.34
CA LEU A 519 2.71 5.65 -26.26
C LEU A 519 2.03 4.86 -27.36
N ARG A 520 1.23 3.84 -27.01
CA ARG A 520 0.49 3.02 -27.99
C ARG A 520 -0.86 3.63 -28.31
N LEU A 521 -1.10 3.92 -29.58
CA LEU A 521 -2.33 4.53 -30.09
C LEU A 521 -3.40 3.49 -30.43
N GLN A 522 -4.64 3.95 -30.62
CA GLN A 522 -5.80 3.11 -30.94
C GLN A 522 -5.62 2.31 -32.24
N ASP A 523 -4.90 2.85 -33.22
CA ASP A 523 -4.57 2.19 -34.50
C ASP A 523 -3.41 1.18 -34.39
N GLY A 524 -2.82 1.02 -33.19
CA GLY A 524 -1.68 0.15 -32.92
C GLY A 524 -0.32 0.75 -33.27
N THR A 525 -0.27 1.97 -33.79
CA THR A 525 0.99 2.72 -33.97
C THR A 525 1.50 3.27 -32.65
N HIS A 526 2.73 3.78 -32.65
CA HIS A 526 3.38 4.25 -31.44
C HIS A 526 3.98 5.65 -31.61
N VAL A 527 3.84 6.50 -30.60
CA VAL A 527 4.34 7.88 -30.62
C VAL A 527 5.13 8.22 -29.36
N ASN A 528 5.98 9.24 -29.46
CA ASN A 528 6.85 9.68 -28.38
C ASN A 528 6.07 10.56 -27.37
N PRO A 529 6.37 10.49 -26.06
CA PRO A 529 5.76 11.36 -25.06
C PRO A 529 6.07 12.86 -25.21
N SER A 530 7.10 13.25 -25.96
CA SER A 530 7.52 14.64 -26.12
C SER A 530 7.72 15.01 -27.58
N GLN A 531 7.19 16.16 -27.99
CA GLN A 531 7.47 16.84 -29.26
C GLN A 531 7.79 18.32 -29.00
N GLU A 532 8.47 18.97 -29.96
CA GLU A 532 8.77 20.42 -29.93
C GLU A 532 7.53 21.30 -30.20
N SER A 533 6.37 20.72 -30.50
CA SER A 533 5.13 21.45 -30.83
C SER A 533 4.32 21.85 -29.59
N SER A 534 3.49 22.88 -29.72
CA SER A 534 2.56 23.33 -28.67
C SER A 534 1.34 22.42 -28.46
N LEU A 535 1.17 21.38 -29.28
CA LEU A 535 0.06 20.43 -29.20
C LEU A 535 0.49 19.10 -28.53
N PRO A 536 -0.35 18.49 -27.67
CA PRO A 536 -0.10 17.18 -27.09
C PRO A 536 0.11 16.10 -28.16
N THR A 537 1.13 15.24 -28.00
CA THR A 537 1.43 14.17 -28.97
C THR A 537 0.39 13.05 -28.98
N ALA A 538 -0.31 12.85 -27.86
CA ALA A 538 -1.40 11.90 -27.74
C ALA A 538 -2.39 12.36 -26.65
N TYR A 539 -3.62 11.86 -26.73
CA TYR A 539 -4.69 12.11 -25.76
C TYR A 539 -5.13 10.81 -25.09
N LEU A 540 -5.60 10.89 -23.84
CA LEU A 540 -6.21 9.76 -23.14
C LEU A 540 -7.59 9.43 -23.74
N SER A 541 -7.85 8.14 -23.95
CA SER A 541 -9.16 7.67 -24.46
C SER A 541 -10.27 7.90 -23.45
N ILE A 542 -11.37 8.51 -23.91
CA ILE A 542 -12.61 8.64 -23.14
C ILE A 542 -13.76 7.97 -23.90
N GLY A 543 -13.89 6.66 -23.74
CA GLY A 543 -14.93 5.83 -24.37
C GLY A 543 -14.42 5.06 -25.58
N THR A 544 -15.30 4.22 -26.15
CA THR A 544 -14.98 3.31 -27.27
C THR A 544 -14.97 3.98 -28.65
N ASN A 545 -15.44 5.24 -28.76
CA ASN A 545 -15.50 5.98 -30.02
C ASN A 545 -14.57 7.20 -29.96
N ALA A 546 -13.27 6.95 -30.06
CA ALA A 546 -12.29 8.01 -30.26
C ALA A 546 -12.44 8.62 -31.66
N ASN A 547 -12.28 9.94 -31.79
CA ASN A 547 -12.25 10.62 -33.07
C ASN A 547 -11.04 10.10 -33.90
N PRO A 548 -11.24 9.52 -35.10
CA PRO A 548 -10.14 8.99 -35.92
C PRO A 548 -9.12 10.06 -36.36
N ALA A 549 -9.42 11.35 -36.20
CA ALA A 549 -8.52 12.44 -36.54
C ALA A 549 -7.50 12.81 -35.44
N LEU A 550 -7.66 12.29 -34.20
CA LEU A 550 -6.75 12.60 -33.09
C LEU A 550 -5.93 11.37 -32.68
N PRO A 551 -4.64 11.53 -32.34
CA PRO A 551 -3.82 10.44 -31.82
C PRO A 551 -4.25 10.13 -30.38
N VAL A 552 -5.09 9.11 -30.20
CA VAL A 552 -5.61 8.73 -28.88
C VAL A 552 -4.93 7.43 -28.41
N VAL A 553 -4.47 7.42 -27.15
CA VAL A 553 -3.93 6.22 -26.50
C VAL A 553 -5.00 5.14 -26.46
N LYS A 554 -4.62 3.91 -26.76
CA LYS A 554 -5.54 2.80 -26.91
C LYS A 554 -6.49 2.62 -25.70
N TRP A 555 -7.78 2.38 -25.98
CA TRP A 555 -8.85 2.31 -24.97
C TRP A 555 -8.57 1.26 -23.89
N GLU A 556 -8.20 0.04 -24.27
CA GLU A 556 -7.97 -1.07 -23.34
C GLU A 556 -6.88 -0.76 -22.31
N ILE A 557 -5.85 -0.02 -22.72
CA ILE A 557 -4.77 0.45 -21.85
C ILE A 557 -5.30 1.53 -20.90
N SER A 558 -6.08 2.48 -21.42
CA SER A 558 -6.61 3.61 -20.65
C SER A 558 -7.66 3.21 -19.59
N GLN A 559 -8.21 1.99 -19.67
CA GLN A 559 -9.11 1.43 -18.65
C GLN A 559 -8.40 0.88 -17.42
N ASN A 560 -7.12 0.53 -17.53
CA ASN A 560 -6.37 0.06 -16.38
C ASN A 560 -5.92 1.25 -15.53
N GLU A 561 -6.24 1.22 -14.24
CA GLU A 561 -6.03 2.35 -13.32
C GLU A 561 -4.54 2.74 -13.19
N ASP A 562 -3.64 1.74 -13.08
CA ASP A 562 -2.20 1.98 -12.96
C ASP A 562 -1.62 2.61 -14.23
N ALA A 563 -1.99 2.06 -15.39
CA ALA A 563 -1.59 2.58 -16.69
C ALA A 563 -2.12 4.01 -16.91
N TYR A 564 -3.38 4.27 -16.56
CA TYR A 564 -4.01 5.59 -16.65
C TYR A 564 -3.26 6.63 -15.78
N ASN A 565 -3.01 6.29 -14.52
CA ASN A 565 -2.31 7.14 -13.58
C ASN A 565 -0.89 7.46 -14.05
N PHE A 566 -0.17 6.46 -14.58
CA PHE A 566 1.14 6.67 -15.19
C PHE A 566 1.06 7.63 -16.38
N LEU A 567 0.16 7.39 -17.35
CA LEU A 567 0.03 8.23 -18.54
C LEU A 567 -0.32 9.68 -18.19
N LYS A 568 -1.18 9.89 -17.19
CA LYS A 568 -1.50 11.22 -16.66
C LYS A 568 -0.28 11.89 -16.03
N SER A 569 0.51 11.14 -15.25
CA SER A 569 1.76 11.62 -14.65
C SER A 569 2.85 11.93 -15.67
N LEU A 570 2.83 11.24 -16.81
CA LEU A 570 3.72 11.46 -17.95
C LEU A 570 3.37 12.76 -18.70
N GLY A 571 2.16 13.29 -18.53
CA GLY A 571 1.68 14.53 -19.15
C GLY A 571 0.74 14.32 -20.34
N VAL A 572 0.21 13.12 -20.55
CA VAL A 572 -0.81 12.84 -21.58
C VAL A 572 -2.13 13.45 -21.12
N GLN A 573 -2.73 14.32 -21.93
CA GLN A 573 -3.93 15.07 -21.57
C GLN A 573 -5.22 14.30 -21.87
N GLU A 574 -6.27 14.54 -21.09
CA GLU A 574 -7.63 14.05 -21.35
C GLU A 574 -8.23 14.79 -22.56
N SER A 575 -8.92 14.08 -23.47
CA SER A 575 -9.62 14.70 -24.61
C SER A 575 -10.72 15.65 -24.11
N ASP A 576 -10.84 16.85 -24.71
CA ASP A 576 -11.83 17.85 -24.32
C ASP A 576 -13.25 17.47 -24.81
N ILE A 577 -13.96 16.69 -23.99
CA ILE A 577 -15.33 16.21 -24.28
C ILE A 577 -16.28 17.36 -24.65
N VAL A 578 -16.09 18.55 -24.06
CA VAL A 578 -16.93 19.72 -24.36
C VAL A 578 -16.71 20.22 -25.79
N ALA A 579 -15.45 20.28 -26.25
CA ALA A 579 -15.13 20.65 -27.62
C ALA A 579 -15.62 19.60 -28.64
N GLU A 580 -15.57 18.31 -28.29
CA GLU A 580 -16.12 17.24 -29.13
C GLU A 580 -17.64 17.35 -29.28
N VAL A 581 -18.37 17.58 -28.17
CA VAL A 581 -19.83 17.73 -28.21
C VAL A 581 -20.22 18.92 -29.09
N ILE A 582 -19.59 20.08 -28.88
CA ILE A 582 -19.88 21.30 -29.65
C ILE A 582 -19.50 21.13 -31.14
N GLY A 583 -18.34 20.55 -31.44
CA GLY A 583 -17.84 20.47 -32.82
C GLY A 583 -18.38 19.29 -33.63
N THR A 584 -18.89 18.23 -32.99
CA THR A 584 -19.22 16.96 -33.68
C THR A 584 -20.62 16.45 -33.38
N VAL A 585 -21.14 16.63 -32.16
CA VAL A 585 -22.45 16.10 -31.76
C VAL A 585 -23.58 17.07 -32.10
N LEU A 586 -23.47 18.33 -31.66
CA LEU A 586 -24.52 19.35 -31.87
C LEU A 586 -24.80 19.65 -33.35
N PRO A 587 -23.81 19.74 -34.26
CA PRO A 587 -24.06 20.04 -35.67
C PRO A 587 -24.95 19.01 -36.39
N LYS A 588 -25.06 17.78 -35.87
CA LYS A 588 -25.98 16.76 -36.42
C LYS A 588 -27.46 17.16 -36.30
N TYR A 589 -27.79 17.97 -35.30
CA TYR A 589 -29.14 18.39 -34.97
C TYR A 589 -29.50 19.75 -35.56
N GLU A 590 -28.54 20.48 -36.15
CA GLU A 590 -28.79 21.77 -36.82
C GLU A 590 -29.36 21.63 -38.23
N GLN A 591 -29.42 20.41 -38.77
CA GLN A 591 -30.00 20.12 -40.08
C GLN A 591 -31.54 20.12 -40.00
N GLU A 592 -32.19 20.60 -41.06
CA GLU A 592 -33.67 20.70 -41.16
C GLU A 592 -34.38 19.35 -40.93
N PHE A 593 -33.71 18.24 -41.24
CA PHE A 593 -34.16 16.87 -40.94
C PHE A 593 -32.98 16.02 -40.42
N PRO A 594 -32.80 15.85 -39.09
CA PRO A 594 -31.70 15.06 -38.54
C PRO A 594 -31.85 13.58 -38.93
N THR A 595 -30.85 12.98 -39.60
CA THR A 595 -30.83 11.55 -39.98
C THR A 595 -30.56 10.59 -38.80
N THR A 596 -30.53 11.10 -37.57
CA THR A 596 -30.08 10.38 -36.38
C THR A 596 -31.14 9.37 -35.92
N SER A 597 -30.77 8.08 -35.84
CA SER A 597 -31.66 7.06 -35.26
C SER A 597 -31.87 7.29 -33.76
N ILE A 598 -32.98 6.81 -33.19
CA ILE A 598 -33.25 6.95 -31.74
C ILE A 598 -32.11 6.40 -30.86
N ASN A 599 -31.50 5.28 -31.27
CA ASN A 599 -30.37 4.68 -30.56
C ASN A 599 -29.11 5.55 -30.64
N GLU A 600 -28.90 6.22 -31.76
CA GLU A 600 -27.78 7.16 -31.91
C GLU A 600 -28.05 8.44 -31.09
N HIS A 601 -29.29 8.92 -31.07
CA HIS A 601 -29.69 10.06 -30.25
C HIS A 601 -29.46 9.82 -28.75
N LEU A 602 -29.82 8.64 -28.22
CA LEU A 602 -29.58 8.31 -26.83
C LEU A 602 -28.08 8.21 -26.48
N ARG A 603 -27.23 7.81 -27.44
CA ARG A 603 -25.77 7.82 -27.26
C ARG A 603 -25.21 9.24 -27.26
N ASP A 604 -25.68 10.08 -28.18
CA ASP A 604 -25.32 11.49 -28.26
C ASP A 604 -25.77 12.23 -26.97
N PHE A 605 -26.97 11.93 -26.46
CA PHE A 605 -27.47 12.46 -25.20
C PHE A 605 -26.60 12.04 -24.00
N ALA A 606 -26.16 10.78 -23.93
CA ALA A 606 -25.25 10.33 -22.88
C ALA A 606 -23.90 11.07 -22.91
N LYS A 607 -23.38 11.38 -24.11
CA LYS A 607 -22.18 12.22 -24.27
C LYS A 607 -22.42 13.66 -23.79
N ILE A 608 -23.56 14.26 -24.15
CA ILE A 608 -23.97 15.60 -23.70
C ILE A 608 -24.05 15.64 -22.17
N GLN A 609 -24.71 14.66 -21.55
CA GLN A 609 -24.86 14.59 -20.09
C GLN A 609 -23.50 14.44 -19.39
N ARG A 610 -22.55 13.70 -19.98
CA ARG A 610 -21.18 13.59 -19.46
C ARG A 610 -20.42 14.92 -19.60
N ALA A 611 -20.53 15.60 -20.74
CA ALA A 611 -19.90 16.90 -20.96
C ALA A 611 -20.47 17.98 -20.00
N TYR A 612 -21.76 17.90 -19.67
CA TYR A 612 -22.42 18.85 -18.76
C TYR A 612 -21.98 18.75 -17.29
N ARG A 613 -21.31 17.64 -16.92
CA ARG A 613 -20.69 17.44 -15.60
C ARG A 613 -19.28 18.03 -15.49
N THR A 614 -18.82 18.80 -16.47
CA THR A 614 -17.49 19.43 -16.43
C THR A 614 -17.33 20.38 -15.24
N ASP A 615 -16.16 20.34 -14.59
CA ASP A 615 -15.80 21.21 -13.45
C ASP A 615 -15.37 22.61 -13.90
N SER A 616 -15.13 22.82 -15.20
CA SER A 616 -14.77 24.12 -15.75
C SER A 616 -16.00 25.00 -15.93
N ARG A 617 -16.06 26.10 -15.19
CA ARG A 617 -17.15 27.08 -15.27
C ARG A 617 -17.28 27.68 -16.67
N GLU A 618 -16.17 28.02 -17.33
CA GLU A 618 -16.16 28.59 -18.68
C GLU A 618 -16.69 27.60 -19.71
N LYS A 619 -16.20 26.36 -19.71
CA LYS A 619 -16.66 25.31 -20.63
C LYS A 619 -18.12 24.93 -20.40
N LYS A 620 -18.57 24.94 -19.15
CA LYS A 620 -19.97 24.69 -18.81
C LYS A 620 -20.89 25.79 -19.34
N VAL A 621 -20.49 27.06 -19.25
CA VAL A 621 -21.23 28.18 -19.83
C VAL A 621 -21.30 28.06 -21.36
N GLN A 622 -20.17 27.80 -22.02
CA GLN A 622 -20.12 27.60 -23.48
C GLN A 622 -20.99 26.44 -23.95
N LEU A 623 -20.91 25.28 -23.28
CA LEU A 623 -21.74 24.12 -23.61
C LEU A 623 -23.22 24.40 -23.39
N LYS A 624 -23.58 25.08 -22.30
CA LYS A 624 -24.97 25.45 -21.99
C LYS A 624 -25.55 26.35 -23.09
N GLU A 625 -24.83 27.40 -23.48
CA GLU A 625 -25.26 28.31 -24.54
C GLU A 625 -25.44 27.59 -25.88
N ALA A 626 -24.52 26.69 -26.25
CA ALA A 626 -24.66 25.89 -27.46
C ALA A 626 -25.88 24.95 -27.43
N LEU A 627 -26.11 24.26 -26.31
CA LEU A 627 -27.27 23.37 -26.12
C LEU A 627 -28.60 24.12 -26.17
N GLN A 628 -28.68 25.34 -25.61
CA GLN A 628 -29.90 26.16 -25.63
C GLN A 628 -30.30 26.58 -27.06
N ASN A 629 -29.31 26.75 -27.94
CA ASN A 629 -29.51 27.19 -29.32
C ASN A 629 -29.70 26.05 -30.32
N THR A 630 -29.45 24.80 -29.93
CA THR A 630 -29.52 23.62 -30.80
C THR A 630 -30.84 22.86 -30.60
N PRO A 631 -31.57 22.50 -31.67
CA PRO A 631 -32.80 21.73 -31.55
C PRO A 631 -32.49 20.23 -31.39
N PHE A 632 -32.15 19.79 -30.17
CA PHE A 632 -31.76 18.40 -29.88
C PHE A 632 -32.75 17.66 -28.97
N ILE A 633 -33.77 18.31 -28.43
CA ILE A 633 -34.77 17.65 -27.56
C ILE A 633 -35.82 16.96 -28.43
N HIS A 634 -36.01 15.67 -28.21
CA HIS A 634 -37.03 14.87 -28.90
C HIS A 634 -38.41 15.17 -28.31
N THR A 635 -39.36 15.51 -29.17
CA THR A 635 -40.71 15.92 -28.76
C THR A 635 -41.78 14.91 -29.14
N GLU A 636 -42.93 15.03 -28.49
CA GLU A 636 -44.20 14.43 -28.89
C GLU A 636 -45.19 15.55 -29.22
N ASN A 637 -45.89 15.43 -30.36
CA ASN A 637 -46.94 16.34 -30.79
C ASN A 637 -48.28 15.57 -30.83
N PRO A 638 -49.41 16.12 -30.34
CA PRO A 638 -50.70 15.43 -30.39
C PRO A 638 -51.29 15.23 -31.80
N ASP A 639 -51.00 16.12 -32.76
CA ASP A 639 -51.72 16.17 -34.04
C ASP A 639 -50.90 15.84 -35.31
N GLU A 640 -49.60 15.57 -35.20
CA GLU A 640 -48.77 15.17 -36.34
C GLU A 640 -47.85 13.99 -36.03
N ASN A 641 -47.76 13.05 -36.99
CA ASN A 641 -46.92 11.84 -36.92
C ASN A 641 -45.43 12.11 -37.23
N GLU A 642 -45.00 13.37 -37.32
CA GLU A 642 -43.60 13.74 -37.57
C GLU A 642 -42.85 14.01 -36.26
N LYS A 643 -41.81 13.21 -36.04
CA LYS A 643 -40.91 13.25 -34.89
C LYS A 643 -39.90 14.37 -35.11
N VAL A 644 -40.13 15.53 -34.50
CA VAL A 644 -39.29 16.73 -34.67
C VAL A 644 -38.45 16.98 -33.41
N TYR A 645 -37.15 17.26 -33.61
CA TYR A 645 -36.28 17.75 -32.56
C TYR A 645 -36.45 19.27 -32.41
N ARG A 646 -36.57 19.78 -31.19
CA ARG A 646 -36.78 21.20 -30.91
C ARG A 646 -35.77 21.74 -29.88
N LYS A 647 -35.63 23.06 -29.86
CA LYS A 647 -34.73 23.73 -28.90
C LYS A 647 -35.33 23.63 -27.50
N PRO A 648 -34.50 23.62 -26.43
CA PRO A 648 -35.01 23.65 -25.06
C PRO A 648 -35.99 24.80 -24.79
N GLY A 649 -35.78 25.95 -25.45
CA GLY A 649 -36.67 27.10 -25.38
C GLY A 649 -38.02 26.91 -26.08
N ASP A 650 -38.25 25.89 -26.90
CA ASP A 650 -39.51 25.79 -27.69
C ASP A 650 -40.39 24.61 -27.24
N VAL A 651 -40.10 24.04 -26.06
CA VAL A 651 -40.71 22.79 -25.57
C VAL A 651 -41.10 22.92 -24.10
N TYR A 652 -42.17 22.25 -23.72
CA TYR A 652 -42.67 22.16 -22.35
C TYR A 652 -42.61 20.74 -21.80
N PHE A 653 -42.62 20.60 -20.47
CA PHE A 653 -42.97 19.32 -19.85
C PHE A 653 -44.48 19.09 -19.99
N GLY A 654 -44.89 17.91 -20.47
CA GLY A 654 -46.28 17.57 -20.75
C GLY A 654 -47.13 17.28 -19.51
N THR A 655 -47.23 18.24 -18.58
CA THR A 655 -48.12 18.17 -17.42
C THR A 655 -49.59 18.22 -17.86
N GLU A 656 -50.50 17.61 -17.09
CA GLU A 656 -51.94 17.59 -17.42
C GLU A 656 -52.51 18.99 -17.65
N VAL A 657 -52.06 19.96 -16.85
CA VAL A 657 -52.49 21.36 -16.92
C VAL A 657 -51.99 22.06 -18.19
N LEU A 658 -50.74 21.84 -18.60
CA LEU A 658 -50.23 22.43 -19.83
C LEU A 658 -50.79 21.78 -21.08
N ARG A 659 -51.01 20.46 -21.06
CA ARG A 659 -51.74 19.76 -22.14
C ARG A 659 -53.15 20.31 -22.29
N LEU A 660 -53.85 20.55 -21.17
CA LEU A 660 -55.15 21.19 -21.19
C LEU A 660 -55.08 22.62 -21.75
N TYR A 661 -54.09 23.43 -21.36
CA TYR A 661 -53.97 24.82 -21.81
C TYR A 661 -53.65 24.94 -23.31
N PHE A 662 -52.70 24.14 -23.81
CA PHE A 662 -52.28 24.13 -25.22
C PHE A 662 -53.09 23.17 -26.10
N ASP A 663 -54.19 22.62 -25.60
CA ASP A 663 -55.04 21.69 -26.34
C ASP A 663 -55.57 22.35 -27.64
N GLY A 664 -55.22 21.75 -28.77
CA GLY A 664 -55.49 22.22 -30.13
C GLY A 664 -54.53 23.29 -30.69
N GLU A 665 -53.47 23.68 -29.96
CA GLU A 665 -52.46 24.66 -30.41
C GLU A 665 -51.34 23.95 -31.20
N PRO A 666 -51.25 24.13 -32.53
CA PRO A 666 -50.32 23.35 -33.38
C PRO A 666 -48.84 23.68 -33.13
N SER A 667 -48.55 24.86 -32.58
CA SER A 667 -47.17 25.33 -32.39
C SER A 667 -46.50 24.77 -31.13
N CYS A 668 -47.26 24.22 -30.18
CA CYS A 668 -46.74 23.71 -28.91
C CYS A 668 -46.17 22.29 -29.04
N ALA A 669 -45.11 21.98 -28.29
CA ALA A 669 -44.51 20.66 -28.26
C ALA A 669 -44.14 20.25 -26.83
N PHE A 670 -44.28 18.96 -26.53
CA PHE A 670 -43.93 18.40 -25.22
C PHE A 670 -42.71 17.49 -25.29
N VAL A 671 -41.89 17.44 -24.24
CA VAL A 671 -40.76 16.51 -24.16
C VAL A 671 -41.28 15.08 -24.10
N ASN A 672 -40.78 14.21 -24.98
CA ASN A 672 -41.00 12.76 -24.87
C ASN A 672 -40.07 12.20 -23.77
N LEU A 673 -40.52 12.22 -22.52
CA LEU A 673 -39.72 11.80 -21.37
C LEU A 673 -39.44 10.28 -21.37
N ASP A 674 -40.27 9.47 -22.03
CA ASP A 674 -40.18 8.00 -21.99
C ASP A 674 -38.89 7.44 -22.60
N ILE A 675 -38.26 8.18 -23.51
CA ILE A 675 -37.00 7.78 -24.13
C ILE A 675 -35.76 8.19 -23.32
N TYR A 676 -35.88 9.11 -22.37
CA TYR A 676 -34.74 9.66 -21.63
C TYR A 676 -34.57 9.04 -20.23
N PRO A 677 -33.35 8.95 -19.70
CA PRO A 677 -33.12 8.55 -18.32
C PRO A 677 -33.64 9.61 -17.34
N SER A 678 -34.02 9.22 -16.12
CA SER A 678 -34.60 10.11 -15.08
C SER A 678 -33.76 11.35 -14.75
N ALA A 679 -32.45 11.30 -14.95
CA ALA A 679 -31.56 12.44 -14.75
C ALA A 679 -31.72 13.57 -15.80
N ALA A 680 -32.37 13.30 -16.93
CA ALA A 680 -32.55 14.25 -18.04
C ALA A 680 -33.43 15.44 -17.67
N GLU A 681 -34.44 15.25 -16.81
CA GLU A 681 -35.36 16.31 -16.41
C GLU A 681 -34.63 17.51 -15.78
N SER A 682 -33.65 17.22 -14.91
CA SER A 682 -32.82 18.25 -14.27
C SER A 682 -31.98 19.05 -15.26
N LEU A 683 -31.47 18.38 -16.29
CA LEU A 683 -30.70 19.00 -17.37
C LEU A 683 -31.60 19.88 -18.24
N PHE A 684 -32.77 19.38 -18.63
CA PHE A 684 -33.72 20.11 -19.47
C PHE A 684 -34.30 21.36 -18.76
N LYS A 685 -34.59 21.26 -17.46
CA LYS A 685 -34.96 22.42 -16.64
C LYS A 685 -33.88 23.50 -16.64
N ASP A 686 -32.62 23.11 -16.46
CA ASP A 686 -31.48 24.05 -16.48
C ASP A 686 -31.25 24.67 -17.87
N LEU A 687 -31.64 23.97 -18.95
CA LEU A 687 -31.56 24.46 -20.33
C LEU A 687 -32.75 25.35 -20.75
N GLY A 688 -33.85 25.38 -19.99
CA GLY A 688 -34.97 26.30 -20.25
C GLY A 688 -36.30 25.65 -20.67
N VAL A 689 -36.42 24.32 -20.54
CA VAL A 689 -37.72 23.64 -20.66
C VAL A 689 -38.55 23.94 -19.40
N LEU A 690 -39.77 24.41 -19.58
CA LEU A 690 -40.65 24.85 -18.49
C LEU A 690 -41.78 23.85 -18.22
N ASP A 691 -42.25 23.82 -16.97
CA ASP A 691 -43.44 23.08 -16.51
C ASP A 691 -44.65 23.99 -16.25
N SER A 692 -44.54 25.26 -16.66
CA SER A 692 -45.57 26.30 -16.58
C SER A 692 -45.59 27.14 -17.86
N VAL A 693 -46.73 27.82 -18.12
CA VAL A 693 -46.90 28.66 -19.31
C VAL A 693 -45.87 29.78 -19.30
N ARG A 694 -45.18 29.99 -20.41
CA ARG A 694 -44.19 31.05 -20.51
C ARG A 694 -44.86 32.42 -20.60
N ILE A 695 -44.43 33.29 -19.71
CA ILE A 695 -44.85 34.69 -19.64
C ILE A 695 -43.61 35.55 -19.86
N GLN A 696 -43.58 36.23 -21.01
CA GLN A 696 -42.54 37.20 -21.36
C GLN A 696 -43.05 38.58 -20.98
N ARG A 697 -42.59 39.09 -19.84
CA ARG A 697 -42.80 40.47 -19.40
C ARG A 697 -41.48 41.07 -18.94
N GLU A 698 -41.33 42.36 -19.17
CA GLU A 698 -40.15 43.11 -18.73
C GLU A 698 -40.07 43.20 -17.20
N VAL A 699 -38.85 43.24 -16.67
CA VAL A 699 -38.63 43.23 -15.22
C VAL A 699 -38.90 44.61 -14.64
N ILE A 700 -39.69 44.67 -13.57
CA ILE A 700 -39.96 45.91 -12.83
C ILE A 700 -38.64 46.41 -12.22
N GLY A 701 -38.24 47.63 -12.58
CA GLY A 701 -37.03 48.25 -12.05
C GLY A 701 -37.17 48.59 -10.57
N SER A 702 -36.04 48.85 -9.90
CA SER A 702 -36.00 49.22 -8.47
C SER A 702 -36.84 50.46 -8.11
N GLN A 703 -37.20 51.28 -9.10
CA GLN A 703 -38.01 52.48 -8.95
C GLN A 703 -39.51 52.26 -9.25
N GLY A 704 -39.95 51.00 -9.40
CA GLY A 704 -41.37 50.64 -9.54
C GLY A 704 -41.97 50.79 -10.94
N TYR A 705 -41.17 51.19 -11.94
CA TYR A 705 -41.59 51.29 -13.34
C TYR A 705 -40.86 50.28 -14.24
N VAL A 706 -41.49 49.95 -15.37
CA VAL A 706 -40.94 49.11 -16.43
C VAL A 706 -40.36 50.00 -17.51
N THR A 707 -39.08 49.84 -17.86
CA THR A 707 -38.46 50.64 -18.92
C THR A 707 -38.80 50.04 -20.27
N ILE A 708 -39.53 50.78 -21.11
CA ILE A 708 -40.01 50.30 -22.42
C ILE A 708 -39.05 50.72 -23.54
N VAL A 709 -38.62 51.99 -23.51
CA VAL A 709 -37.62 52.52 -24.45
C VAL A 709 -36.68 53.43 -23.68
N SER A 710 -35.37 53.23 -23.86
CA SER A 710 -34.34 54.15 -23.36
C SER A 710 -33.31 54.36 -24.46
N GLN A 711 -33.56 55.32 -25.34
CA GLN A 711 -32.69 55.71 -26.44
C GLN A 711 -32.50 57.23 -26.42
N TYR A 712 -31.42 57.72 -27.02
CA TYR A 712 -31.10 59.15 -27.02
C TYR A 712 -32.27 59.99 -27.58
N GLY A 713 -32.86 60.83 -26.72
CA GLY A 713 -33.99 61.72 -27.07
C GLY A 713 -35.38 61.08 -27.02
N LYS A 714 -35.50 59.81 -26.60
CA LYS A 714 -36.79 59.11 -26.46
C LYS A 714 -36.75 58.12 -25.30
N HIS A 715 -37.47 58.46 -24.23
CA HIS A 715 -37.60 57.63 -23.03
C HIS A 715 -39.07 57.33 -22.77
N LYS A 716 -39.41 56.04 -22.67
CA LYS A 716 -40.75 55.55 -22.34
C LYS A 716 -40.67 54.57 -21.19
N ARG A 717 -41.53 54.73 -20.19
CA ARG A 717 -41.68 53.78 -19.08
C ARG A 717 -43.15 53.54 -18.76
N GLY A 718 -43.48 52.31 -18.35
CA GLY A 718 -44.77 51.97 -17.77
C GLY A 718 -44.71 52.10 -16.25
N LEU A 719 -45.64 52.85 -15.68
CA LEU A 719 -45.71 53.08 -14.23
C LEU A 719 -46.36 51.89 -13.52
N ASP A 720 -46.09 51.73 -12.23
CA ASP A 720 -46.69 50.72 -11.35
C ASP A 720 -46.59 49.28 -11.90
N GLY A 721 -45.45 48.95 -12.54
CA GLY A 721 -45.21 47.62 -13.10
C GLY A 721 -45.85 47.34 -14.47
N PHE A 722 -46.53 48.32 -15.09
CA PHE A 722 -47.23 48.10 -16.36
C PHE A 722 -46.26 47.82 -17.52
N ASP A 723 -46.34 46.63 -18.10
CA ASP A 723 -45.67 46.28 -19.36
C ASP A 723 -46.71 46.20 -20.51
N PRO A 724 -46.71 47.13 -21.48
CA PRO A 724 -47.61 47.08 -22.64
C PRO A 724 -47.27 45.94 -23.62
N HIS A 725 -46.08 45.34 -23.53
CA HIS A 725 -45.57 44.33 -24.45
C HIS A 725 -45.61 42.90 -23.91
N ILE A 726 -46.23 42.68 -22.75
CA ILE A 726 -46.39 41.34 -22.18
C ILE A 726 -46.92 40.34 -23.22
N ARG A 727 -46.22 39.20 -23.35
CA ARG A 727 -46.60 38.07 -24.20
C ARG A 727 -46.73 36.81 -23.39
N ILE A 728 -47.73 36.03 -23.72
CA ILE A 728 -48.02 34.75 -23.06
C ILE A 728 -48.21 33.73 -24.18
N ASP A 729 -47.38 32.71 -24.17
CA ASP A 729 -47.39 31.66 -25.20
C ASP A 729 -48.77 30.98 -25.21
N GLY A 730 -49.37 30.80 -26.40
CA GLY A 730 -50.65 30.09 -26.57
C GLY A 730 -51.92 30.81 -26.07
N LEU A 731 -51.82 32.03 -25.52
CA LEU A 731 -52.97 32.71 -24.92
C LEU A 731 -54.10 33.03 -25.91
N GLU A 732 -53.76 33.47 -27.12
CA GLU A 732 -54.74 33.77 -28.18
C GLU A 732 -55.58 32.54 -28.52
N HIS A 733 -54.94 31.40 -28.71
CA HIS A 733 -55.63 30.15 -28.97
C HIS A 733 -56.46 29.66 -27.77
N ALA A 734 -55.91 29.75 -26.55
CA ALA A 734 -56.59 29.30 -25.33
C ALA A 734 -57.85 30.14 -25.00
N ILE A 735 -57.83 31.45 -25.29
CA ILE A 735 -58.98 32.34 -25.09
C ILE A 735 -59.99 32.24 -26.23
N THR A 736 -59.56 31.94 -27.46
CA THR A 736 -60.44 31.80 -28.63
C THR A 736 -61.15 30.43 -28.65
N ASN A 737 -60.60 29.42 -27.96
CA ASN A 737 -61.19 28.10 -27.76
C ASN A 737 -61.44 27.82 -26.26
N PRO A 738 -62.30 28.61 -25.59
CA PRO A 738 -62.45 28.55 -24.14
C PRO A 738 -63.24 27.29 -23.71
N THR A 739 -62.77 26.65 -22.65
CA THR A 739 -63.54 25.69 -21.85
C THR A 739 -63.64 26.22 -20.42
N LEU A 740 -64.57 25.68 -19.61
CA LEU A 740 -64.70 26.08 -18.22
C LEU A 740 -63.36 25.99 -17.46
N GLU A 741 -62.63 24.90 -17.67
CA GLU A 741 -61.35 24.62 -17.03
C GLU A 741 -60.21 25.50 -17.60
N LYS A 742 -60.14 25.68 -18.93
CA LYS A 742 -59.16 26.58 -19.58
C LYS A 742 -59.36 28.02 -19.10
N SER A 743 -60.60 28.51 -19.08
CA SER A 743 -60.92 29.86 -18.62
C SER A 743 -60.64 30.06 -17.12
N ALA A 744 -60.95 29.07 -16.28
CA ALA A 744 -60.59 29.14 -14.86
C ALA A 744 -59.07 29.14 -14.64
N PHE A 745 -58.31 28.36 -15.43
CA PHE A 745 -56.85 28.35 -15.38
C PHE A 745 -56.26 29.70 -15.82
N ILE A 746 -56.74 30.25 -16.95
CA ILE A 746 -56.33 31.56 -17.46
C ILE A 746 -56.61 32.63 -16.41
N TRP A 747 -57.82 32.69 -15.84
CA TRP A 747 -58.19 33.66 -14.82
C TRP A 747 -57.26 33.57 -13.60
N ASN A 748 -57.18 32.40 -12.96
CA ASN A 748 -56.54 32.23 -11.67
C ASN A 748 -55.00 32.27 -11.73
N HIS A 749 -54.39 31.74 -12.79
CA HIS A 749 -52.95 31.48 -12.84
C HIS A 749 -52.20 32.37 -13.83
N ILE A 750 -52.89 32.97 -14.81
CA ILE A 750 -52.27 33.84 -15.81
C ILE A 750 -52.70 35.28 -15.60
N VAL A 751 -53.99 35.54 -15.46
CA VAL A 751 -54.55 36.90 -15.42
C VAL A 751 -54.41 37.54 -14.05
N THR A 752 -54.81 36.87 -12.97
CA THR A 752 -54.70 37.41 -11.61
C THR A 752 -53.26 37.83 -11.24
N PRO A 753 -52.21 37.03 -11.52
CA PRO A 753 -50.83 37.43 -11.19
C PRO A 753 -50.24 38.54 -12.08
N ASN A 754 -50.89 38.87 -13.21
CA ASN A 754 -50.44 39.88 -14.17
C ASN A 754 -51.49 40.99 -14.38
N ILE A 755 -52.31 41.25 -13.36
CA ILE A 755 -53.39 42.24 -13.36
C ILE A 755 -52.91 43.65 -13.73
N ASP A 756 -51.72 44.00 -13.25
CA ASP A 756 -51.01 45.25 -13.48
C ASP A 756 -50.75 45.50 -14.97
N CYS A 757 -50.55 44.44 -15.76
CA CYS A 757 -50.26 44.50 -17.19
C CYS A 757 -51.51 44.49 -18.09
N ILE A 758 -52.73 44.43 -17.57
CA ILE A 758 -53.96 44.48 -18.39
C ILE A 758 -54.18 45.91 -18.92
N ARG A 759 -54.09 46.89 -18.02
CA ARG A 759 -54.19 48.33 -18.31
C ARG A 759 -53.36 49.13 -17.32
N GLY A 760 -52.63 50.13 -17.80
CA GLY A 760 -51.78 50.98 -16.99
C GLY A 760 -51.38 52.27 -17.68
N THR A 761 -50.45 53.00 -17.07
CA THR A 761 -50.06 54.33 -17.53
C THR A 761 -48.68 54.30 -18.16
N LEU A 762 -48.58 54.75 -19.41
CA LEU A 762 -47.30 54.99 -20.09
C LEU A 762 -46.89 56.44 -19.92
N GLU A 763 -45.64 56.65 -19.51
CA GLU A 763 -45.02 57.98 -19.42
C GLU A 763 -43.89 58.09 -20.45
N GLU A 764 -43.97 59.12 -21.29
CA GLU A 764 -42.97 59.44 -22.32
C GLU A 764 -42.30 60.79 -22.04
N SER A 765 -40.98 60.87 -22.25
CA SER A 765 -40.23 62.12 -22.22
C SER A 765 -39.05 62.11 -23.21
N ARG A 766 -38.62 63.29 -23.65
CA ARG A 766 -37.37 63.48 -24.40
C ARG A 766 -36.14 63.49 -23.49
N ASN A 767 -36.33 63.69 -22.18
CA ASN A 767 -35.28 63.74 -21.17
C ASN A 767 -35.25 62.45 -20.35
N GLN A 768 -34.06 61.93 -20.08
CA GLN A 768 -33.89 60.72 -19.26
C GLN A 768 -34.40 60.87 -17.82
N ASN A 769 -34.46 62.10 -17.32
CA ASN A 769 -35.00 62.44 -16.00
C ASN A 769 -36.52 62.67 -16.01
N TYR A 770 -37.19 62.46 -17.15
CA TYR A 770 -38.64 62.62 -17.33
C TYR A 770 -39.18 64.02 -16.99
N VAL A 771 -38.35 65.06 -17.11
CA VAL A 771 -38.78 66.46 -17.04
C VAL A 771 -39.62 66.79 -18.28
N ASP A 772 -40.77 67.44 -18.09
CA ASP A 772 -41.80 67.72 -19.11
C ASP A 772 -42.37 66.45 -19.78
N SER A 773 -42.66 65.42 -18.98
CA SER A 773 -43.25 64.17 -19.48
C SER A 773 -44.73 64.29 -19.84
N THR A 774 -45.19 63.41 -20.72
CA THR A 774 -46.61 63.18 -21.03
C THR A 774 -47.00 61.79 -20.59
N SER A 775 -48.13 61.65 -19.89
CA SER A 775 -48.68 60.36 -19.49
C SER A 775 -50.00 60.03 -20.20
N GLU A 776 -50.16 58.78 -20.60
CA GLU A 776 -51.37 58.26 -21.23
C GLU A 776 -51.80 56.94 -20.56
N GLU A 777 -53.10 56.77 -20.29
CA GLU A 777 -53.64 55.46 -19.93
C GLU A 777 -53.79 54.61 -21.19
N CYS A 778 -53.33 53.37 -21.13
CA CYS A 778 -53.38 52.45 -22.25
C CYS A 778 -53.64 51.01 -21.81
N ILE A 779 -54.09 50.22 -22.77
CA ILE A 779 -54.29 48.78 -22.65
C ILE A 779 -53.05 48.11 -23.23
N SER A 780 -52.55 47.03 -22.61
CA SER A 780 -51.43 46.30 -23.21
C SER A 780 -51.80 45.74 -24.58
N TYR A 781 -50.85 45.81 -25.52
CA TYR A 781 -51.14 45.68 -26.94
C TYR A 781 -51.69 44.31 -27.32
N TYR A 782 -51.18 43.26 -26.68
CA TYR A 782 -51.59 41.87 -26.91
C TYR A 782 -52.46 41.36 -25.76
N PHE A 783 -51.90 41.26 -24.55
CA PHE A 783 -52.55 40.63 -23.40
C PHE A 783 -53.89 41.27 -22.99
N GLY A 784 -53.91 42.57 -22.70
CA GLY A 784 -55.10 43.28 -22.25
C GLY A 784 -56.17 43.37 -23.34
N ASN A 785 -55.76 43.67 -24.58
CA ASN A 785 -56.68 43.72 -25.72
C ASN A 785 -57.37 42.37 -25.98
N LEU A 786 -56.62 41.27 -25.91
CA LEU A 786 -57.17 39.93 -26.11
C LEU A 786 -58.18 39.57 -25.01
N LEU A 787 -57.84 39.84 -23.74
CA LEU A 787 -58.71 39.55 -22.59
C LEU A 787 -60.02 40.34 -22.60
N LEU A 788 -59.96 41.63 -22.98
CA LEU A 788 -61.11 42.53 -22.94
C LEU A 788 -62.09 42.35 -24.09
N ASN A 789 -61.58 42.00 -25.28
CA ASN A 789 -62.40 42.00 -26.50
C ASN A 789 -62.95 40.63 -26.88
N THR A 790 -62.49 39.55 -26.22
CA THR A 790 -62.87 38.18 -26.52
C THR A 790 -63.87 37.65 -25.48
N ALA A 791 -64.80 36.80 -25.91
CA ALA A 791 -65.77 36.16 -25.02
C ALA A 791 -65.19 34.84 -24.51
N TRP A 792 -64.68 34.83 -23.28
CA TRP A 792 -63.98 33.67 -22.69
C TRP A 792 -64.40 33.37 -21.25
N LEU A 793 -65.25 34.20 -20.63
CA LEU A 793 -65.72 34.01 -19.26
C LEU A 793 -67.08 33.31 -19.27
N PRO A 794 -67.22 32.11 -18.68
CA PRO A 794 -68.49 31.41 -18.64
C PRO A 794 -69.42 32.01 -17.58
N ASP A 795 -70.73 32.08 -17.88
CA ASP A 795 -71.77 32.26 -16.87
C ASP A 795 -72.09 30.94 -16.13
N SER A 796 -73.03 30.99 -15.19
CA SER A 796 -73.48 29.82 -14.43
C SER A 796 -74.14 28.73 -15.30
N ASP A 797 -74.58 29.07 -16.52
CA ASP A 797 -75.17 28.15 -17.50
C ASP A 797 -74.14 27.65 -18.53
N GLY A 798 -72.89 28.11 -18.45
CA GLY A 798 -71.78 27.72 -19.31
C GLY A 798 -71.66 28.51 -20.63
N ASN A 799 -72.43 29.58 -20.82
CA ASN A 799 -72.29 30.44 -22.00
C ASN A 799 -71.10 31.40 -21.84
N MET A 800 -70.32 31.60 -22.90
CA MET A 800 -69.12 32.44 -22.86
C MET A 800 -69.44 33.90 -23.14
N HIS A 801 -69.01 34.78 -22.25
CA HIS A 801 -69.24 36.22 -22.29
C HIS A 801 -67.93 37.00 -22.34
N LYS A 802 -68.00 38.23 -22.85
CA LYS A 802 -66.92 39.19 -22.67
C LYS A 802 -66.90 39.67 -21.22
N PRO A 803 -65.75 40.08 -20.68
CA PRO A 803 -65.72 40.63 -19.33
C PRO A 803 -66.69 41.80 -19.11
N SER A 804 -66.95 42.65 -20.12
CA SER A 804 -67.93 43.75 -20.01
C SER A 804 -69.38 43.31 -19.85
N ASP A 805 -69.71 42.05 -20.14
CA ASP A 805 -71.08 41.57 -20.31
C ASP A 805 -71.52 40.68 -19.13
N ILE A 806 -70.62 40.33 -18.22
CA ILE A 806 -70.86 39.42 -17.09
C ILE A 806 -70.36 40.01 -15.75
N PRO A 807 -71.21 40.12 -14.72
CA PRO A 807 -70.76 40.58 -13.40
C PRO A 807 -69.95 39.50 -12.67
N LEU A 808 -69.06 39.94 -11.77
CA LEU A 808 -68.17 39.05 -11.00
C LEU A 808 -68.92 37.98 -10.18
N ASP A 809 -70.17 38.25 -9.80
CA ASP A 809 -71.01 37.34 -9.02
C ASP A 809 -71.50 36.12 -9.82
N ASP A 810 -71.68 36.29 -11.14
CA ASP A 810 -72.28 35.29 -12.03
C ASP A 810 -71.23 34.29 -12.58
N LEU A 811 -69.94 34.47 -12.24
CA LEU A 811 -68.87 33.52 -12.55
C LEU A 811 -68.96 32.24 -11.70
N PRO A 812 -68.67 31.05 -12.27
CA PRO A 812 -68.63 29.79 -11.54
C PRO A 812 -67.61 29.76 -10.38
N ASN A 813 -67.84 28.88 -9.39
CA ASN A 813 -67.00 28.76 -8.19
C ASN A 813 -65.51 28.42 -8.44
N LEU A 814 -65.16 27.97 -9.66
CA LEU A 814 -63.77 27.69 -10.05
C LEU A 814 -62.92 28.98 -10.21
N PHE A 815 -63.57 30.15 -10.36
CA PHE A 815 -62.90 31.44 -10.52
C PHE A 815 -62.68 32.11 -9.16
N LYS A 816 -61.45 32.50 -8.84
CA LYS A 816 -61.15 33.30 -7.64
C LYS A 816 -61.69 34.72 -7.84
N LYS A 817 -62.75 35.07 -7.12
CA LYS A 817 -63.38 36.40 -7.20
C LYS A 817 -62.39 37.49 -6.78
N ASP A 818 -62.01 38.34 -7.73
CA ASP A 818 -61.05 39.44 -7.53
C ASP A 818 -61.65 40.75 -8.08
N GLU A 819 -62.00 41.65 -7.17
CA GLU A 819 -62.62 42.95 -7.45
C GLU A 819 -61.69 43.94 -8.15
N GLN A 820 -60.37 43.83 -7.93
CA GLN A 820 -59.41 44.67 -8.64
C GLN A 820 -59.30 44.22 -10.09
N LEU A 821 -59.29 42.90 -10.31
CA LEU A 821 -59.24 42.32 -11.65
C LEU A 821 -60.51 42.64 -12.44
N ALA A 822 -61.68 42.48 -11.82
CA ALA A 822 -62.96 42.84 -12.41
C ALA A 822 -63.00 44.32 -12.87
N LYS A 823 -62.45 45.23 -12.06
CA LYS A 823 -62.33 46.65 -12.41
C LYS A 823 -61.41 46.89 -13.62
N LYS A 824 -60.24 46.23 -13.68
CA LYS A 824 -59.30 46.37 -14.81
C LYS A 824 -59.84 45.76 -16.10
N LEU A 825 -60.71 44.74 -15.98
CA LEU A 825 -61.40 44.08 -17.09
C LEU A 825 -62.72 44.76 -17.52
N ASN A 826 -63.10 45.90 -16.93
CA ASN A 826 -64.38 46.59 -17.18
C ASN A 826 -65.64 45.73 -16.91
N MET A 827 -65.60 44.81 -15.94
CA MET A 827 -66.78 44.02 -15.59
C MET A 827 -67.86 44.90 -14.93
N PRO A 828 -69.16 44.62 -15.15
CA PRO A 828 -70.26 45.25 -14.43
C PRO A 828 -70.09 45.11 -12.91
N MET A 829 -70.47 46.14 -12.15
CA MET A 829 -70.41 46.10 -10.67
C MET A 829 -71.20 44.91 -10.12
N SER A 830 -70.61 44.22 -9.14
CA SER A 830 -71.26 43.15 -8.38
C SER A 830 -72.59 43.64 -7.77
N ARG A 831 -73.63 42.79 -7.85
CA ARG A 831 -74.97 43.09 -7.29
C ARG A 831 -74.89 43.26 -5.77
N THR A 832 -74.02 42.49 -5.12
CA THR A 832 -73.70 42.58 -3.69
C THR A 832 -73.10 43.93 -3.32
N ARG A 833 -72.22 44.47 -4.16
CA ARG A 833 -71.55 45.77 -3.93
C ARG A 833 -72.49 46.96 -4.13
N ILE A 834 -73.49 46.83 -5.00
CA ILE A 834 -74.58 47.82 -5.15
C ILE A 834 -75.40 47.89 -3.85
N VAL A 835 -75.69 46.74 -3.25
CA VAL A 835 -76.41 46.66 -1.96
C VAL A 835 -75.61 47.35 -0.85
N ASP A 836 -74.31 47.09 -0.76
CA ASP A 836 -73.41 47.69 0.24
C ASP A 836 -73.26 49.21 0.10
N LEU A 837 -73.36 49.74 -1.13
CA LEU A 837 -73.27 51.18 -1.41
C LEU A 837 -74.60 51.92 -1.20
N VAL A 838 -75.74 51.26 -1.45
CA VAL A 838 -77.09 51.88 -1.41
C VAL A 838 -77.76 51.71 -0.05
N ALA A 839 -77.52 50.62 0.67
CA ALA A 839 -78.10 50.37 2.00
C ALA A 839 -77.79 51.46 3.05
N PRO A 840 -76.56 52.05 3.10
CA PRO A 840 -76.27 53.16 4.02
C PRO A 840 -76.98 54.48 3.63
N LEU A 841 -77.37 54.64 2.37
CA LEU A 841 -77.90 55.90 1.82
C LEU A 841 -79.44 55.98 1.84
N THR A 842 -80.14 54.86 2.03
CA THR A 842 -81.61 54.78 1.82
C THR A 842 -82.42 54.35 3.04
N SER A 843 -81.79 54.08 4.20
CA SER A 843 -82.45 53.59 5.43
C SER A 843 -83.27 52.29 5.26
N ILE A 844 -83.13 51.60 4.12
CA ILE A 844 -83.75 50.29 3.85
C ILE A 844 -82.81 49.19 4.37
N PRO A 845 -83.30 48.20 5.14
CA PRO A 845 -82.46 47.09 5.62
C PRO A 845 -81.81 46.31 4.46
N PRO A 846 -80.53 45.88 4.58
CA PRO A 846 -79.80 45.17 3.51
C PRO A 846 -80.53 43.93 2.99
N ASP A 847 -81.25 43.23 3.86
CA ASP A 847 -82.01 42.02 3.53
C ASP A 847 -83.22 42.33 2.62
N VAL A 848 -83.84 43.49 2.83
CA VAL A 848 -84.96 44.01 2.02
C VAL A 848 -84.46 44.57 0.71
N LEU A 849 -83.30 45.26 0.71
CA LEU A 849 -82.66 45.76 -0.50
C LEU A 849 -82.18 44.61 -1.41
N ASN A 850 -81.67 43.53 -0.82
CA ASN A 850 -81.36 42.27 -1.50
C ASN A 850 -82.62 41.60 -2.07
N GLN A 851 -83.76 41.66 -1.39
CA GLN A 851 -85.03 41.17 -1.94
C GLN A 851 -85.52 42.07 -3.08
N ILE A 852 -85.41 43.39 -2.99
CA ILE A 852 -85.84 44.34 -4.04
C ILE A 852 -85.01 44.23 -5.31
N ILE A 853 -83.68 44.12 -5.18
CA ILE A 853 -82.76 43.97 -6.32
C ILE A 853 -82.95 42.60 -7.03
N ASN A 854 -83.54 41.63 -6.33
CA ASN A 854 -83.81 40.28 -6.83
C ASN A 854 -85.31 39.95 -6.99
N ALA A 855 -86.26 40.89 -6.76
CA ALA A 855 -87.70 40.64 -6.77
C ALA A 855 -88.39 41.04 -8.10
N PRO A 856 -89.44 40.31 -8.51
CA PRO A 856 -90.30 40.73 -9.62
C PRO A 856 -91.13 41.98 -9.27
N PRO A 857 -91.55 42.81 -10.26
CA PRO A 857 -92.07 44.16 -10.06
C PRO A 857 -93.34 44.33 -9.20
N GLU A 858 -94.09 43.26 -8.93
CA GLU A 858 -95.45 43.32 -8.35
C GLU A 858 -95.50 43.44 -6.81
N THR A 859 -94.36 43.36 -6.12
CA THR A 859 -94.30 43.16 -4.64
C THR A 859 -94.09 44.47 -3.83
N ILE A 860 -93.89 45.60 -4.48
CA ILE A 860 -93.39 46.84 -3.85
C ILE A 860 -94.46 47.61 -3.05
N GLU A 861 -95.75 47.51 -3.40
CA GLU A 861 -96.84 48.28 -2.75
C GLU A 861 -97.21 47.78 -1.33
N GLN A 862 -96.88 46.55 -0.95
CA GLN A 862 -97.28 45.96 0.34
C GLN A 862 -96.40 46.41 1.52
N ILE A 863 -95.24 47.00 1.25
CA ILE A 863 -94.20 47.26 2.26
C ILE A 863 -94.37 48.64 2.92
N GLU A 864 -95.09 49.58 2.31
CA GLU A 864 -95.28 50.95 2.86
C GLU A 864 -96.12 50.99 4.17
N SER A 865 -96.91 49.96 4.47
CA SER A 865 -97.88 50.00 5.58
C SER A 865 -97.32 49.57 6.95
N LEU A 866 -96.12 49.00 7.04
CA LEU A 866 -95.69 48.24 8.24
C LEU A 866 -94.62 48.92 9.11
N LEU A 867 -94.09 50.09 8.74
CA LEU A 867 -92.89 50.67 9.40
C LEU A 867 -93.11 51.94 10.23
N GLN A 868 -94.33 52.22 10.71
CA GLN A 868 -94.58 53.22 11.76
C GLN A 868 -94.84 52.58 13.14
N SER A 869 -93.85 51.91 13.74
CA SER A 869 -93.80 51.79 15.21
C SER A 869 -92.45 51.25 15.71
N SER A 870 -91.62 52.21 16.07
CA SER A 870 -90.80 52.27 17.27
C SER A 870 -89.50 51.46 17.43
N PRO A 871 -88.54 52.04 18.19
CA PRO A 871 -87.11 51.74 18.14
C PRO A 871 -86.59 51.07 19.41
N GLU A 872 -85.43 50.41 19.35
CA GLU A 872 -84.34 50.56 20.32
C GLU A 872 -83.11 49.72 19.92
N SER A 873 -81.94 50.35 20.04
CA SER A 873 -80.62 49.92 19.58
C SER A 873 -79.89 49.05 20.59
N VAL A 874 -79.27 47.95 20.12
CA VAL A 874 -78.27 47.15 20.84
C VAL A 874 -76.97 47.16 20.04
N SER A 875 -75.86 47.53 20.69
CA SER A 875 -74.49 47.46 20.16
C SER A 875 -73.87 46.09 20.44
N ILE A 876 -73.20 45.45 19.45
CA ILE A 876 -72.21 44.38 19.68
C ILE A 876 -71.05 44.49 18.67
N VAL A 877 -69.84 44.33 19.22
CA VAL A 877 -68.48 44.36 18.65
C VAL A 877 -68.03 42.96 18.21
N SER A 878 -67.11 42.83 17.24
CA SER A 878 -65.91 41.92 17.18
C SER A 878 -65.37 41.75 15.75
N PRO A 879 -64.11 41.31 15.52
CA PRO A 879 -62.84 41.67 16.16
C PRO A 879 -61.71 41.97 15.11
N ILE A 880 -60.62 42.60 15.56
CA ILE A 880 -59.39 42.87 14.78
C ILE A 880 -58.33 41.79 15.14
N PRO A 881 -57.51 41.27 14.20
CA PRO A 881 -56.42 40.31 14.50
C PRO A 881 -55.25 40.97 15.26
N GLN A 882 -54.67 40.25 16.23
CA GLN A 882 -53.59 40.70 17.12
C GLN A 882 -52.20 40.72 16.44
N ALA A 883 -51.36 41.67 16.86
CA ALA A 883 -49.94 41.78 16.49
C ALA A 883 -49.04 40.95 17.43
N VAL A 884 -47.97 40.34 16.90
CA VAL A 884 -46.99 39.51 17.61
C VAL A 884 -46.09 40.37 18.52
N SER A 885 -45.73 39.87 19.72
CA SER A 885 -44.98 40.62 20.74
C SER A 885 -43.45 40.35 20.72
N PHE A 886 -42.62 41.39 20.92
CA PHE A 886 -41.16 41.27 20.99
C PHE A 886 -40.69 40.89 22.42
N PRO A 887 -39.70 39.98 22.61
CA PRO A 887 -39.28 39.51 23.93
C PRO A 887 -38.65 40.61 24.80
N ALA A 888 -38.90 40.60 26.12
CA ALA A 888 -38.42 41.65 27.02
C ALA A 888 -37.10 41.31 27.78
N ASN A 889 -36.91 40.06 28.21
CA ASN A 889 -35.72 39.52 28.91
C ASN A 889 -34.96 40.53 29.79
N SER A 890 -35.60 40.98 30.87
CA SER A 890 -35.11 42.04 31.77
C SER A 890 -34.05 41.59 32.78
N VAL A 891 -33.15 42.49 33.20
CA VAL A 891 -32.08 42.19 34.16
C VAL A 891 -32.33 42.87 35.51
N SER A 892 -32.62 42.08 36.54
CA SER A 892 -32.95 42.59 37.88
C SER A 892 -31.79 43.22 38.66
N ASN A 893 -30.53 42.89 38.33
CA ASN A 893 -29.34 43.49 38.95
C ASN A 893 -28.22 43.70 37.90
N PRO A 894 -28.23 44.84 37.20
CA PRO A 894 -27.28 45.14 36.12
C PRO A 894 -25.81 45.13 36.56
N ASP A 895 -25.49 45.64 37.75
CA ASP A 895 -24.11 45.71 38.26
C ASP A 895 -23.52 44.33 38.55
N ARG A 896 -24.32 43.41 39.09
CA ARG A 896 -23.90 42.02 39.33
C ARG A 896 -23.67 41.30 37.99
N ARG A 897 -24.57 41.50 37.01
CA ARG A 897 -24.46 40.93 35.66
C ARG A 897 -23.21 41.45 34.95
N LYS A 898 -22.93 42.75 35.02
CA LYS A 898 -21.74 43.38 34.44
C LYS A 898 -20.43 42.82 35.02
N LYS A 899 -20.35 42.63 36.35
CA LYS A 899 -19.17 42.00 36.99
C LYS A 899 -18.98 40.55 36.57
N GLN A 900 -20.07 39.79 36.46
CA GLN A 900 -20.02 38.39 36.01
C GLN A 900 -19.50 38.29 34.57
N ILE A 901 -19.99 39.13 33.65
CA ILE A 901 -19.56 39.14 32.25
C ILE A 901 -18.10 39.54 32.10
N LEU A 902 -17.63 40.53 32.86
CA LEU A 902 -16.21 40.89 32.85
C LEU A 902 -15.32 39.72 33.29
N SER A 903 -15.73 38.96 34.31
CA SER A 903 -15.04 37.74 34.72
C SER A 903 -15.09 36.65 33.63
N GLU A 904 -16.25 36.44 33.01
CA GLU A 904 -16.42 35.46 31.92
C GLU A 904 -15.58 35.83 30.68
N LEU A 905 -15.43 37.13 30.36
CA LEU A 905 -14.59 37.62 29.26
C LEU A 905 -13.09 37.52 29.54
N GLU A 906 -12.66 37.68 30.79
CA GLU A 906 -11.26 37.47 31.19
C GLU A 906 -10.86 36.00 31.01
N ASP A 907 -11.77 35.07 31.33
CA ASP A 907 -11.57 33.62 31.18
C ASP A 907 -11.90 33.09 29.76
N ALA A 908 -12.49 33.91 28.89
CA ALA A 908 -12.87 33.51 27.53
C ALA A 908 -11.62 33.23 26.65
N PRO A 909 -11.70 32.24 25.73
CA PRO A 909 -10.60 31.90 24.85
C PRO A 909 -10.43 32.98 23.75
N ASP A 910 -9.18 33.23 23.36
CA ASP A 910 -8.88 34.14 22.25
C ASP A 910 -9.27 33.54 20.89
N GLN A 911 -9.53 34.41 19.93
CA GLN A 911 -9.81 34.06 18.56
C GLN A 911 -8.51 33.65 17.88
N GLU A 912 -8.30 32.35 17.74
CA GLU A 912 -7.13 31.81 17.07
C GLU A 912 -7.47 31.45 15.63
N TYR A 913 -6.55 31.78 14.73
CA TYR A 913 -6.67 31.52 13.31
C TYR A 913 -5.54 30.59 12.89
N ALA A 914 -5.88 29.52 12.18
CA ALA A 914 -4.90 28.64 11.57
C ALA A 914 -4.84 28.90 10.06
N GLU A 915 -3.62 29.07 9.54
CA GLU A 915 -3.41 29.16 8.09
C GLU A 915 -3.64 27.80 7.43
N LYS A 916 -4.63 27.79 6.54
CA LYS A 916 -4.81 26.81 5.45
C LYS A 916 -4.77 27.61 4.14
N VAL A 917 -5.24 27.07 3.01
CA VAL A 917 -5.37 27.79 1.72
C VAL A 917 -6.18 29.11 1.86
N ARG A 918 -6.93 29.26 2.96
CA ARG A 918 -7.33 30.54 3.56
C ARG A 918 -7.18 30.47 5.08
N SER A 919 -7.01 31.60 5.76
CA SER A 919 -7.06 31.67 7.24
C SER A 919 -8.43 31.25 7.76
N VAL A 920 -8.49 30.27 8.68
CA VAL A 920 -9.74 29.79 9.28
C VAL A 920 -9.65 29.90 10.80
N ARG A 921 -10.60 30.60 11.41
CA ARG A 921 -10.75 30.73 12.88
C ARG A 921 -11.05 29.37 13.50
N THR A 922 -10.16 28.87 14.34
CA THR A 922 -10.21 27.52 14.92
C THR A 922 -10.95 27.45 16.26
N THR A 923 -11.16 28.58 16.93
CA THR A 923 -11.80 28.64 18.26
C THR A 923 -13.32 28.91 18.23
N ARG A 924 -13.91 29.14 17.05
CA ARG A 924 -15.35 29.44 16.87
C ARG A 924 -16.31 28.36 17.41
N GLY A 925 -15.86 27.12 17.53
CA GLY A 925 -16.66 26.00 18.06
C GLY A 925 -16.69 25.89 19.58
N MET A 926 -16.02 26.79 20.32
CA MET A 926 -15.97 26.78 21.78
C MET A 926 -17.18 27.47 22.44
N ILE A 927 -18.00 28.16 21.65
CA ILE A 927 -19.22 28.87 22.08
C ILE A 927 -20.43 28.32 21.31
N ASP A 928 -21.63 28.42 21.88
CA ASP A 928 -22.89 28.07 21.19
C ASP A 928 -23.84 29.28 21.11
N PRO A 929 -23.61 30.20 20.14
CA PRO A 929 -24.43 31.38 19.98
C PRO A 929 -25.88 31.07 19.60
N LYS A 930 -26.15 29.91 18.98
CA LYS A 930 -27.51 29.58 18.54
C LYS A 930 -28.41 29.20 19.71
N THR A 931 -27.89 28.45 20.67
CA THR A 931 -28.65 28.12 21.88
C THR A 931 -28.89 29.36 22.72
N TRP A 932 -27.85 30.17 22.94
CA TRP A 932 -27.95 31.42 23.70
C TRP A 932 -28.94 32.41 23.08
N LEU A 933 -28.88 32.65 21.77
CA LEU A 933 -29.80 33.56 21.08
C LEU A 933 -31.25 33.07 21.08
N ARG A 934 -31.49 31.76 21.07
CA ARG A 934 -32.86 31.21 21.15
C ARG A 934 -33.49 31.49 22.51
N GLU A 935 -32.71 31.39 23.60
CA GLU A 935 -33.17 31.78 24.94
C GLU A 935 -33.47 33.29 25.05
N GLN A 936 -32.73 34.12 24.31
CA GLN A 936 -32.91 35.57 24.37
C GLN A 936 -34.06 36.11 23.50
N TYR A 937 -34.36 35.46 22.37
CA TYR A 937 -35.26 36.02 21.35
C TYR A 937 -36.52 35.19 21.07
N THR A 938 -36.87 34.25 21.95
CA THR A 938 -38.17 33.58 21.95
C THR A 938 -39.09 34.30 22.95
N ASN A 939 -40.31 34.68 22.52
CA ASN A 939 -41.29 35.34 23.39
C ASN A 939 -42.09 34.32 24.22
N ASP A 940 -42.98 34.80 25.08
CA ASP A 940 -43.78 33.94 25.98
C ASP A 940 -44.80 33.05 25.22
N ASP A 941 -45.07 33.35 23.95
CA ASP A 941 -45.92 32.58 23.03
C ASP A 941 -45.11 31.52 22.23
N ASP A 942 -43.87 31.24 22.66
CA ASP A 942 -42.92 30.34 21.98
C ASP A 942 -42.64 30.73 20.52
N GLN A 943 -42.70 32.03 20.20
CA GLN A 943 -42.36 32.58 18.89
C GLN A 943 -40.98 33.22 18.93
N MET A 944 -40.06 32.74 18.08
CA MET A 944 -38.73 33.34 17.95
C MET A 944 -38.80 34.55 17.02
N ILE A 945 -38.31 35.70 17.45
CA ILE A 945 -38.44 36.97 16.73
C ILE A 945 -37.11 37.41 16.12
N CYS A 946 -37.14 37.92 14.89
CA CYS A 946 -35.96 38.47 14.23
C CYS A 946 -35.60 39.88 14.74
N GLN A 947 -34.31 40.11 15.02
CA GLN A 947 -33.83 41.39 15.53
C GLN A 947 -33.86 42.57 14.54
N ILE A 948 -34.15 42.34 13.25
CA ILE A 948 -34.19 43.41 12.21
C ILE A 948 -35.61 43.65 11.70
N CYS A 949 -36.35 42.61 11.29
CA CYS A 949 -37.73 42.79 10.82
C CYS A 949 -38.77 42.79 11.95
N HIS A 950 -38.39 42.36 13.16
CA HIS A 950 -39.28 42.24 14.33
C HIS A 950 -40.47 41.30 14.16
N GLU A 951 -40.46 40.50 13.09
CA GLU A 951 -41.45 39.46 12.83
C GLU A 951 -40.98 38.10 13.36
N GLU A 952 -41.94 37.18 13.53
CA GLU A 952 -41.67 35.78 13.84
C GLU A 952 -40.79 35.14 12.76
N MET A 953 -39.83 34.32 13.18
CA MET A 953 -38.95 33.58 12.28
C MET A 953 -39.78 32.68 11.35
N PRO A 954 -39.57 32.74 10.03
CA PRO A 954 -40.55 32.25 9.04
C PRO A 954 -40.69 30.72 8.96
N PHE A 955 -39.83 29.93 9.61
CA PHE A 955 -39.95 28.46 9.56
C PHE A 955 -39.32 27.72 10.76
N LYS A 956 -39.96 26.59 11.13
CA LYS A 956 -39.54 25.61 12.14
C LYS A 956 -39.03 24.32 11.50
N TYR A 957 -38.07 23.65 12.15
CA TYR A 957 -37.65 22.29 11.78
C TYR A 957 -38.70 21.24 12.22
N ARG A 958 -38.61 19.99 11.71
CA ARG A 958 -39.48 18.83 12.07
C ARG A 958 -39.50 18.44 13.58
N GLY A 959 -38.91 19.25 14.46
CA GLY A 959 -38.87 19.10 15.92
C GLY A 959 -39.03 20.44 16.65
N GLU A 960 -39.97 21.26 16.19
CA GLU A 960 -40.50 22.49 16.84
C GLU A 960 -39.56 23.70 17.04
N ASN A 961 -38.26 23.59 16.77
CA ASN A 961 -37.32 24.71 16.88
C ASN A 961 -37.25 25.58 15.61
N TYR A 962 -37.21 26.92 15.75
CA TYR A 962 -37.06 27.86 14.63
C TYR A 962 -35.67 27.81 13.97
N TYR A 963 -35.65 27.99 12.65
CA TYR A 963 -34.44 28.28 11.90
C TYR A 963 -34.11 29.77 11.97
N PHE A 964 -32.84 30.09 12.23
CA PHE A 964 -32.29 31.43 12.07
C PHE A 964 -30.78 31.38 11.84
N ASP A 965 -30.23 32.48 11.32
CA ASP A 965 -28.80 32.68 11.15
C ASP A 965 -28.22 33.46 12.34
N ALA A 966 -27.23 32.86 13.01
CA ALA A 966 -26.42 33.54 14.02
C ALA A 966 -25.27 34.32 13.36
N VAL A 967 -25.37 35.65 13.30
CA VAL A 967 -24.43 36.52 12.58
C VAL A 967 -23.64 37.40 13.56
N GLU A 968 -22.32 37.27 13.59
CA GLU A 968 -21.43 38.11 14.41
C GLU A 968 -21.54 39.60 14.01
N ILE A 969 -21.79 40.46 14.99
CA ILE A 969 -22.14 41.88 14.80
C ILE A 969 -20.97 42.75 14.35
N LEU A 970 -19.78 42.62 14.97
CA LEU A 970 -18.60 43.43 14.65
C LEU A 970 -17.43 42.52 14.28
N LYS A 971 -17.28 42.26 12.98
CA LYS A 971 -16.21 41.43 12.42
C LYS A 971 -14.84 42.08 12.66
N ASP A 972 -13.84 41.30 13.02
CA ASP A 972 -12.42 41.70 13.19
C ASP A 972 -12.17 42.71 14.34
N HIS A 973 -13.18 42.95 15.20
CA HIS A 973 -13.14 43.95 16.28
C HIS A 973 -13.06 43.37 17.70
N PHE A 974 -13.46 42.11 17.86
CA PHE A 974 -13.36 41.36 19.10
C PHE A 974 -12.28 40.29 18.93
N THR A 975 -11.50 40.06 19.98
CA THR A 975 -10.41 39.07 19.96
C THR A 975 -10.70 37.84 20.81
N LYS A 976 -11.85 37.77 21.49
CA LYS A 976 -12.29 36.69 22.37
C LYS A 976 -13.56 36.04 21.81
N GLU A 977 -13.74 34.75 22.06
CA GLU A 977 -14.97 34.01 21.73
C GLU A 977 -16.03 34.24 22.82
N TYR A 978 -17.14 34.91 22.51
CA TYR A 978 -18.25 35.15 23.46
C TYR A 978 -19.60 35.23 22.73
N GLU A 979 -20.65 34.60 23.27
CA GLU A 979 -21.94 34.40 22.62
C GLU A 979 -22.70 35.71 22.37
N ALA A 980 -22.58 36.69 23.27
CA ALA A 980 -23.26 37.98 23.14
C ALA A 980 -22.76 38.84 21.97
N GLN A 981 -21.78 38.37 21.17
CA GLN A 981 -21.28 39.09 19.98
C GLN A 981 -22.07 38.74 18.70
N PHE A 982 -23.17 37.98 18.79
CA PHE A 982 -23.92 37.46 17.65
C PHE A 982 -25.37 37.96 17.61
N LEU A 983 -25.97 37.98 16.42
CA LEU A 983 -27.36 38.39 16.16
C LEU A 983 -28.20 37.23 15.64
N ALA A 984 -29.47 37.18 16.05
CA ALA A 984 -30.49 36.26 15.55
C ALA A 984 -31.27 36.88 14.39
N LEU A 985 -30.90 36.51 13.16
CA LEU A 985 -31.51 37.07 11.94
C LEU A 985 -32.27 36.02 11.15
N CYS A 986 -33.42 36.40 10.61
CA CYS A 986 -34.15 35.55 9.67
C CYS A 986 -33.38 35.42 8.34
N PRO A 987 -33.74 34.45 7.48
CA PRO A 987 -32.98 34.18 6.26
C PRO A 987 -33.06 35.28 5.20
N GLU A 988 -33.98 36.23 5.34
CA GLU A 988 -34.02 37.43 4.50
C GLU A 988 -33.15 38.57 5.06
N CYS A 989 -33.17 38.78 6.37
CA CYS A 989 -32.39 39.84 7.02
C CYS A 989 -30.89 39.52 7.10
N SER A 990 -30.52 38.24 7.24
CA SER A 990 -29.11 37.81 7.36
C SER A 990 -28.27 38.14 6.11
N PRO A 991 -28.68 37.81 4.87
CA PRO A 991 -27.97 38.21 3.66
C PRO A 991 -27.90 39.74 3.48
N LYS A 992 -28.98 40.47 3.78
CA LYS A 992 -29.02 41.94 3.72
C LYS A 992 -27.98 42.56 4.68
N TYR A 993 -27.93 42.07 5.93
CA TYR A 993 -26.95 42.53 6.91
C TYR A 993 -25.50 42.21 6.49
N ARG A 994 -25.23 40.99 5.97
CA ARG A 994 -23.88 40.62 5.52
C ARG A 994 -23.39 41.48 4.37
N THR A 995 -24.28 41.86 3.46
CA THR A 995 -23.95 42.62 2.25
C THR A 995 -23.78 44.11 2.52
N PHE A 996 -24.75 44.73 3.22
CA PHE A 996 -24.77 46.20 3.39
C PHE A 996 -24.06 46.70 4.64
N ILE A 997 -23.86 45.83 5.64
CA ILE A 997 -23.14 46.17 6.87
C ILE A 997 -21.80 45.42 6.89
N LYS A 998 -21.80 44.08 7.00
CA LYS A 998 -20.57 43.31 7.28
C LYS A 998 -19.47 43.38 6.21
N GLN A 999 -19.82 43.62 4.94
CA GLN A 999 -18.87 43.74 3.83
C GLN A 999 -18.44 45.19 3.53
N VAL A 1000 -19.07 46.19 4.19
CA VAL A 1000 -18.82 47.61 3.96
C VAL A 1000 -18.14 48.21 5.21
N PRO A 1001 -16.81 48.46 5.20
CA PRO A 1001 -16.07 48.91 6.37
C PRO A 1001 -16.62 50.18 7.02
N GLU A 1002 -17.03 51.18 6.23
CA GLU A 1002 -17.57 52.45 6.72
C GLU A 1002 -18.92 52.25 7.45
N ALA A 1003 -19.74 51.31 6.99
CA ALA A 1003 -21.00 50.97 7.63
C ALA A 1003 -20.78 50.19 8.94
N MET A 1004 -19.75 49.33 8.99
CA MET A 1004 -19.33 48.62 10.21
C MET A 1004 -18.82 49.56 11.29
N ASP A 1005 -17.94 50.49 10.91
CA ASP A 1005 -17.42 51.50 11.84
C ASP A 1005 -18.54 52.44 12.32
N SER A 1006 -19.46 52.81 11.43
CA SER A 1006 -20.64 53.60 11.79
C SER A 1006 -21.60 52.86 12.73
N LEU A 1007 -21.78 51.54 12.57
CA LEU A 1007 -22.57 50.72 13.50
C LEU A 1007 -21.87 50.59 14.85
N ARG A 1008 -20.55 50.35 14.87
CA ARG A 1008 -19.74 50.29 16.09
C ARG A 1008 -19.85 51.58 16.88
N GLN A 1009 -19.71 52.72 16.22
CA GLN A 1009 -19.75 54.02 16.87
C GLN A 1009 -21.15 54.29 17.48
N ARG A 1010 -22.22 53.95 16.75
CA ARG A 1010 -23.59 54.03 17.28
C ARG A 1010 -23.85 53.10 18.47
N LEU A 1011 -23.30 51.89 18.47
CA LEU A 1011 -23.37 50.97 19.62
C LEU A 1011 -22.64 51.53 20.86
N ILE A 1012 -21.53 52.24 20.67
CA ILE A 1012 -20.77 52.87 21.77
C ILE A 1012 -21.53 54.08 22.29
N ASP A 1013 -22.01 54.95 21.40
CA ASP A 1013 -22.61 56.25 21.72
C ASP A 1013 -24.07 56.16 22.20
N ALA A 1014 -24.76 55.04 21.98
CA ALA A 1014 -26.15 54.87 22.41
C ALA A 1014 -26.29 54.86 23.95
N ASP A 1015 -27.04 55.80 24.52
CA ASP A 1015 -27.27 55.89 25.97
C ASP A 1015 -28.21 54.78 26.49
N GLU A 1016 -28.17 54.52 27.80
CA GLU A 1016 -29.06 53.55 28.49
C GLU A 1016 -30.56 53.89 28.38
N SER A 1017 -30.90 55.09 27.88
CA SER A 1017 -32.26 55.56 27.61
C SER A 1017 -32.77 55.34 26.19
N SER A 1018 -31.94 54.79 25.29
CA SER A 1018 -32.40 54.35 23.97
C SER A 1018 -33.25 53.08 24.14
N ASP A 1019 -34.35 52.93 23.40
CA ASP A 1019 -35.30 51.79 23.46
C ASP A 1019 -34.68 50.45 22.99
N PHE A 1020 -33.40 50.22 23.27
CA PHE A 1020 -32.56 49.10 22.84
C PHE A 1020 -32.54 48.89 21.32
N GLU A 1021 -32.82 49.94 20.55
CA GLU A 1021 -32.89 49.93 19.08
C GLU A 1021 -31.82 50.83 18.46
N ILE A 1022 -31.16 50.32 17.41
CA ILE A 1022 -30.18 51.07 16.64
C ILE A 1022 -30.63 51.18 15.18
N PRO A 1023 -30.74 52.39 14.60
CA PRO A 1023 -31.13 52.54 13.21
C PRO A 1023 -30.06 51.96 12.27
N LEU A 1024 -30.50 51.11 11.35
CA LEU A 1024 -29.72 50.47 10.30
C LEU A 1024 -30.24 50.86 8.92
N LYS A 1025 -29.33 50.99 7.97
CA LYS A 1025 -29.67 51.14 6.55
C LYS A 1025 -29.15 49.94 5.77
N LEU A 1026 -30.05 49.13 5.25
CA LEU A 1026 -29.73 47.93 4.46
C LEU A 1026 -30.09 48.19 2.99
N GLY A 1027 -29.19 48.85 2.26
CA GLY A 1027 -29.47 49.35 0.91
C GLY A 1027 -30.49 50.48 0.97
N ASP A 1028 -31.65 50.30 0.31
CA ASP A 1028 -32.75 51.28 0.31
C ASP A 1028 -33.70 51.14 1.52
N TRP A 1029 -33.50 50.10 2.36
CA TRP A 1029 -34.36 49.81 3.50
C TRP A 1029 -33.84 50.52 4.75
N ASN A 1030 -34.61 51.47 5.26
CA ASN A 1030 -34.39 52.05 6.59
C ASN A 1030 -35.10 51.15 7.62
N THR A 1031 -34.32 50.50 8.47
CA THR A 1031 -34.81 49.58 9.51
C THR A 1031 -34.09 49.86 10.83
N SER A 1032 -34.41 49.16 11.90
CA SER A 1032 -33.61 49.18 13.13
C SER A 1032 -33.11 47.77 13.49
N LEU A 1033 -32.12 47.71 14.38
CA LEU A 1033 -31.64 46.51 15.05
C LEU A 1033 -32.06 46.61 16.51
N ARG A 1034 -32.99 45.76 16.93
CA ARG A 1034 -33.52 45.73 18.30
C ARG A 1034 -32.86 44.67 19.16
N PHE A 1035 -32.56 45.02 20.40
CA PHE A 1035 -32.03 44.13 21.43
C PHE A 1035 -33.03 43.94 22.58
N VAL A 1036 -32.94 42.79 23.26
CA VAL A 1036 -33.54 42.64 24.58
C VAL A 1036 -32.62 43.25 25.63
N GLU A 1037 -33.17 43.70 26.77
CA GLU A 1037 -32.42 44.42 27.81
C GLU A 1037 -31.15 43.66 28.24
N ARG A 1038 -31.26 42.34 28.44
CA ARG A 1038 -30.12 41.48 28.79
C ARG A 1038 -29.02 41.45 27.73
N HIS A 1039 -29.35 41.24 26.47
CA HIS A 1039 -28.35 41.21 25.40
C HIS A 1039 -27.71 42.59 25.18
N TRP A 1040 -28.49 43.67 25.33
CA TRP A 1040 -27.98 45.03 25.26
C TRP A 1040 -26.91 45.30 26.34
N LEU A 1041 -27.21 44.96 27.60
CA LEU A 1041 -26.28 45.12 28.72
C LEU A 1041 -25.02 44.27 28.55
N ASP A 1042 -25.17 43.03 28.07
CA ASP A 1042 -24.05 42.14 27.80
C ASP A 1042 -23.13 42.72 26.69
N MET A 1043 -23.71 43.20 25.59
CA MET A 1043 -22.97 43.82 24.47
C MET A 1043 -22.24 45.11 24.90
N LYS A 1044 -22.91 45.99 25.67
CA LYS A 1044 -22.29 47.22 26.22
C LYS A 1044 -21.11 46.89 27.13
N THR A 1045 -21.20 45.80 27.90
CA THR A 1045 -20.12 45.35 28.78
C THR A 1045 -18.92 44.82 27.97
N VAL A 1046 -19.17 44.04 26.92
CA VAL A 1046 -18.13 43.54 25.99
C VAL A 1046 -17.42 44.71 25.30
N LEU A 1047 -18.16 45.68 24.76
CA LEU A 1047 -17.58 46.87 24.11
C LEU A 1047 -16.73 47.69 25.09
N GLY A 1048 -17.19 47.83 26.35
CA GLY A 1048 -16.46 48.51 27.41
C GLY A 1048 -15.17 47.79 27.85
N PHE A 1049 -15.11 46.46 27.75
CA PHE A 1049 -13.89 45.68 28.01
C PHE A 1049 -12.82 45.98 26.96
N TYR A 1050 -13.17 45.97 25.68
CA TYR A 1050 -12.24 46.24 24.57
C TYR A 1050 -11.80 47.70 24.47
N ALA A 1051 -12.65 48.65 24.86
CA ALA A 1051 -12.28 50.07 24.89
C ALA A 1051 -11.17 50.40 25.92
N ARG A 1052 -10.93 49.53 26.91
CA ARG A 1052 -9.94 49.74 27.99
C ARG A 1052 -8.57 49.11 27.73
N GLN A 1053 -8.40 48.32 26.67
CA GLN A 1053 -7.10 47.70 26.33
C GLN A 1053 -6.23 48.63 25.45
N PRO A 1054 -4.90 48.68 25.65
CA PRO A 1054 -4.00 49.52 24.84
C PRO A 1054 -3.92 49.05 23.38
N LYS A 1055 -4.01 49.97 22.42
CA LYS A 1055 -3.95 49.70 20.96
C LYS A 1055 -2.64 48.98 20.58
N GLN A 1056 -2.72 47.82 19.91
CA GLN A 1056 -1.57 47.19 19.23
C GLN A 1056 -1.24 47.89 17.89
N PRO A 1057 0.02 47.88 17.42
CA PRO A 1057 0.43 48.57 16.19
C PRO A 1057 0.05 47.80 14.91
N GLU A 1058 -0.38 48.53 13.88
CA GLU A 1058 -0.78 48.01 12.57
C GLU A 1058 0.40 47.46 11.74
N PRO A 1059 0.22 46.37 10.97
CA PRO A 1059 1.23 45.89 10.02
C PRO A 1059 1.22 46.71 8.72
N ALA A 1060 2.39 47.25 8.36
CA ALA A 1060 2.60 48.10 7.18
C ALA A 1060 2.48 47.33 5.85
N VAL A 1061 1.78 47.93 4.88
CA VAL A 1061 1.62 47.48 3.49
C VAL A 1061 2.70 48.14 2.62
N GLU A 1062 3.62 47.38 2.04
CA GLU A 1062 4.54 47.88 1.00
C GLU A 1062 4.16 47.38 -0.40
N LYS A 1063 4.01 48.36 -1.30
CA LYS A 1063 3.66 48.25 -2.72
C LYS A 1063 4.87 47.81 -3.54
N ALA A 1064 4.66 46.88 -4.48
CA ALA A 1064 5.65 46.53 -5.49
C ALA A 1064 5.80 47.66 -6.53
N ALA A 1065 7.03 48.12 -6.74
CA ALA A 1065 7.43 48.96 -7.88
C ALA A 1065 8.70 48.41 -8.55
N VAL A 1066 8.85 48.76 -9.83
CA VAL A 1066 9.67 48.20 -10.91
C VAL A 1066 11.19 48.54 -10.79
N ILE A 1067 12.03 47.51 -11.04
CA ILE A 1067 13.43 47.34 -11.60
C ILE A 1067 14.17 48.62 -12.13
N PRO A 1068 15.53 48.75 -12.31
CA PRO A 1068 16.72 47.84 -12.24
C PRO A 1068 18.06 48.54 -11.72
N PRO A 1069 19.31 48.19 -12.15
CA PRO A 1069 20.18 47.00 -11.91
C PRO A 1069 21.64 47.33 -11.39
N LYS A 1070 22.48 46.28 -11.24
CA LYS A 1070 23.99 46.26 -11.18
C LYS A 1070 24.64 46.76 -9.87
N THR A 1071 25.75 46.26 -9.31
CA THR A 1071 26.94 45.47 -9.77
C THR A 1071 27.78 45.03 -8.54
N THR A 1072 28.49 43.90 -8.63
CA THR A 1072 29.86 43.56 -8.13
C THR A 1072 30.35 44.14 -6.77
N GLU A 1073 30.85 43.39 -5.77
CA GLU A 1073 32.13 42.66 -5.77
C GLU A 1073 32.31 41.72 -4.55
N LEU A 1074 33.09 40.66 -4.77
CA LEU A 1074 33.53 39.61 -3.85
C LEU A 1074 34.74 40.01 -2.99
N LYS A 1075 34.83 39.42 -1.77
CA LYS A 1075 36.00 38.72 -1.13
C LYS A 1075 36.05 39.00 0.40
N ARG A 1076 36.39 38.09 1.32
CA ARG A 1076 36.67 36.64 1.36
C ARG A 1076 37.04 36.26 2.82
N VAL A 1077 36.72 35.01 3.24
CA VAL A 1077 37.42 34.10 4.22
C VAL A 1077 36.83 33.93 5.65
N ILE A 1078 36.54 32.75 6.26
CA ILE A 1078 36.41 31.27 6.01
C ILE A 1078 35.59 30.71 7.23
N SER A 1079 34.40 30.07 7.10
CA SER A 1079 33.98 28.62 7.24
C SER A 1079 34.34 27.85 8.54
N PRO A 1080 33.58 26.80 9.02
CA PRO A 1080 32.59 25.95 8.31
C PRO A 1080 31.28 25.53 9.07
N GLN A 1081 30.26 25.02 8.31
CA GLN A 1081 29.11 24.14 8.70
C GLN A 1081 28.05 24.72 9.70
N LEU A 1082 26.73 24.57 9.60
CA LEU A 1082 25.78 23.55 9.12
C LEU A 1082 24.48 24.21 8.59
N VAL A 1083 23.82 23.58 7.61
CA VAL A 1083 22.42 23.86 7.18
C VAL A 1083 21.57 22.66 7.58
N GLU A 1084 20.53 22.87 8.40
CA GLU A 1084 19.55 21.83 8.75
C GLU A 1084 18.42 21.73 7.73
N LYS A 1085 18.14 20.49 7.33
CA LYS A 1085 17.09 20.02 6.41
C LYS A 1085 15.72 19.95 7.11
N LYS A 1086 14.67 20.19 6.33
CA LYS A 1086 13.28 19.84 6.65
C LYS A 1086 13.07 18.36 6.32
N GLU A 1087 13.12 17.49 7.32
CA GLU A 1087 12.97 16.03 7.15
C GLU A 1087 11.50 15.60 7.07
N MET A 1088 11.26 14.66 6.17
CA MET A 1088 10.04 13.88 5.99
C MET A 1088 10.16 12.63 6.89
N TRP A 1089 9.15 12.30 7.68
CA TRP A 1089 9.19 11.16 8.63
C TRP A 1089 9.21 9.81 7.90
N ASP A 1090 10.26 9.02 8.13
CA ASP A 1090 10.37 7.61 7.72
C ASP A 1090 10.35 6.72 8.98
N ALA A 1091 9.34 5.85 9.09
CA ALA A 1091 9.15 4.96 10.23
C ALA A 1091 10.25 3.89 10.31
N ASP A 1092 10.80 3.46 9.17
CA ASP A 1092 11.84 2.41 9.10
C ASP A 1092 13.19 2.94 9.60
N GLN A 1093 13.48 4.23 9.34
CA GLN A 1093 14.72 4.87 9.76
C GLN A 1093 14.80 5.05 11.29
N MET A 1094 13.67 5.34 11.96
CA MET A 1094 13.62 5.42 13.43
C MET A 1094 13.63 4.04 14.11
N LEU A 1095 13.03 3.01 13.49
CA LEU A 1095 13.07 1.63 14.01
C LEU A 1095 14.49 1.05 13.97
N GLN A 1096 15.25 1.34 12.89
CA GLN A 1096 16.65 0.94 12.74
C GLN A 1096 17.60 1.68 13.71
N GLN A 1097 17.32 2.96 14.02
CA GLN A 1097 18.15 3.73 14.95
C GLN A 1097 17.99 3.31 16.42
N HIS A 1098 16.84 2.75 16.81
CA HIS A 1098 16.55 2.42 18.21
C HIS A 1098 16.57 0.93 18.56
N PHE A 1099 16.47 0.00 17.60
CA PHE A 1099 16.44 -1.44 17.87
C PHE A 1099 17.32 -2.23 16.89
N ALA A 1100 18.29 -2.99 17.43
CA ALA A 1100 19.33 -3.67 16.65
C ALA A 1100 18.98 -5.12 16.20
N GLN A 1101 17.79 -5.64 16.51
CA GLN A 1101 17.40 -7.04 16.24
C GLN A 1101 15.90 -7.20 15.95
N PRO A 1102 15.44 -8.28 15.28
CA PRO A 1102 14.08 -8.40 14.75
C PRO A 1102 13.02 -8.26 15.86
N VAL A 1103 12.13 -7.30 15.64
CA VAL A 1103 11.04 -6.91 16.52
C VAL A 1103 9.79 -7.69 16.11
N ARG A 1104 9.09 -8.33 17.05
CA ARG A 1104 7.76 -8.91 16.79
C ARG A 1104 6.69 -7.87 17.09
N PHE A 1105 5.69 -7.76 16.21
CA PHE A 1105 4.62 -6.77 16.30
C PHE A 1105 3.30 -7.38 16.80
N VAL A 1106 2.47 -6.56 17.43
CA VAL A 1106 1.07 -6.89 17.71
C VAL A 1106 0.22 -5.97 16.82
N THR A 1107 -0.53 -6.56 15.89
CA THR A 1107 -1.36 -5.87 14.88
C THR A 1107 -2.83 -5.82 15.30
N TYR A 1108 -3.66 -5.09 14.55
CA TYR A 1108 -5.11 -4.92 14.82
C TYR A 1108 -5.88 -6.24 14.99
N GLU A 1109 -5.44 -7.26 14.26
CA GLU A 1109 -6.03 -8.59 14.20
C GLU A 1109 -5.39 -9.59 15.18
N GLY A 1110 -4.28 -9.24 15.84
CA GLY A 1110 -3.55 -10.10 16.79
C GLY A 1110 -2.02 -10.08 16.63
N ILE A 1111 -1.35 -10.96 17.38
CA ILE A 1111 0.11 -11.15 17.32
C ILE A 1111 0.46 -11.80 15.96
N LYS A 1112 1.19 -11.08 15.11
CA LYS A 1112 1.68 -11.61 13.82
C LYS A 1112 3.21 -11.57 13.79
N ASP A 1113 3.80 -12.63 13.23
CA ASP A 1113 5.21 -12.65 12.86
C ASP A 1113 5.32 -12.08 11.44
N LEU A 1114 5.70 -10.80 11.33
CA LEU A 1114 5.88 -10.14 10.04
C LEU A 1114 7.36 -9.81 9.82
N SER A 1115 7.87 -10.15 8.63
CA SER A 1115 9.19 -9.82 8.14
C SER A 1115 9.28 -8.43 7.49
N HIS A 1116 8.16 -7.71 7.34
CA HIS A 1116 8.07 -6.35 6.81
C HIS A 1116 6.95 -5.52 7.50
N VAL A 1117 7.13 -4.20 7.56
CA VAL A 1117 6.27 -3.25 8.30
C VAL A 1117 4.99 -2.94 7.51
N GLU A 1118 3.82 -3.32 8.04
CA GLU A 1118 2.50 -2.85 7.60
C GLU A 1118 1.75 -2.15 8.75
N THR A 1119 1.04 -1.06 8.45
CA THR A 1119 0.28 -0.23 9.40
C THR A 1119 -1.20 -0.63 9.49
N SER A 1120 -1.79 -0.62 10.70
CA SER A 1120 -3.21 -0.93 10.94
C SER A 1120 -3.76 -0.18 12.18
N ALA A 1121 -5.04 0.24 12.18
CA ALA A 1121 -5.68 1.08 13.21
C ALA A 1121 -6.47 0.28 14.29
N PHE A 1122 -6.70 0.79 15.51
CA PHE A 1122 -7.12 0.12 16.79
C PHE A 1122 -7.98 1.02 17.72
N ASP A 1123 -8.62 0.51 18.78
CA ASP A 1123 -9.35 1.30 19.81
C ASP A 1123 -8.69 1.22 21.21
N LEU A 1124 -8.77 2.27 22.05
CA LEU A 1124 -8.09 2.36 23.35
C LEU A 1124 -9.05 2.76 24.47
N THR A 1125 -9.07 2.04 25.60
CA THR A 1125 -9.95 2.36 26.74
C THR A 1125 -9.12 2.70 27.97
N GLY A 1126 -9.26 3.92 28.49
CA GLY A 1126 -8.61 4.40 29.71
C GLY A 1126 -9.61 4.58 30.84
N VAL A 1127 -9.20 4.36 32.09
CA VAL A 1127 -10.02 4.63 33.27
C VAL A 1127 -9.46 5.87 33.96
N ASP A 1128 -10.32 6.84 34.25
CA ASP A 1128 -9.90 8.07 34.93
C ASP A 1128 -9.66 7.86 36.44
N SER A 1129 -9.17 8.91 37.11
CA SER A 1129 -8.85 8.89 38.55
C SER A 1129 -10.07 8.71 39.47
N LYS A 1130 -11.30 8.60 38.92
CA LYS A 1130 -12.54 8.34 39.63
C LYS A 1130 -13.16 6.97 39.27
N GLY A 1131 -12.45 6.13 38.52
CA GLY A 1131 -12.87 4.75 38.23
C GLY A 1131 -13.86 4.61 37.08
N ARG A 1132 -14.04 5.64 36.23
CA ARG A 1132 -14.95 5.56 35.06
C ARG A 1132 -14.18 5.17 33.80
N GLU A 1133 -14.69 4.18 33.06
CA GLU A 1133 -14.16 3.79 31.75
C GLU A 1133 -14.47 4.84 30.68
N ILE A 1134 -13.44 5.25 29.95
CA ILE A 1134 -13.50 6.17 28.82
C ILE A 1134 -12.98 5.41 27.59
N THR A 1135 -13.84 5.24 26.58
CA THR A 1135 -13.50 4.60 25.30
C THR A 1135 -13.05 5.67 24.32
N LEU A 1136 -11.81 5.55 23.81
CA LEU A 1136 -11.20 6.40 22.81
C LEU A 1136 -11.06 5.57 21.51
N MET A 1137 -11.84 5.87 20.48
CA MET A 1137 -11.76 5.12 19.23
C MET A 1137 -10.61 5.60 18.31
N LYS A 1138 -10.03 4.65 17.56
CA LYS A 1138 -9.15 4.79 16.37
C LYS A 1138 -7.74 5.39 16.55
N PHE A 1139 -6.74 4.51 16.71
CA PHE A 1139 -5.29 4.72 16.77
C PHE A 1139 -4.52 3.75 15.88
N GLU A 1140 -3.41 4.15 15.25
CA GLU A 1140 -2.40 3.18 14.80
C GLU A 1140 -1.39 2.93 15.92
N VAL A 1141 -1.21 1.67 16.34
CA VAL A 1141 -0.22 1.30 17.35
C VAL A 1141 0.76 0.27 16.78
N LEU A 1142 2.01 0.70 16.63
CA LEU A 1142 3.14 -0.21 16.43
C LEU A 1142 3.77 -0.52 17.79
N PHE A 1143 3.66 -1.78 18.22
CA PHE A 1143 4.34 -2.29 19.41
C PHE A 1143 5.68 -2.90 19.03
N ALA A 1144 6.77 -2.32 19.55
CA ALA A 1144 8.11 -2.85 19.34
C ALA A 1144 8.73 -3.35 20.66
N PHE A 1145 9.19 -4.61 20.68
CA PHE A 1145 10.02 -5.18 21.75
C PHE A 1145 11.19 -6.00 21.18
N PRO A 1146 12.37 -5.98 21.84
CA PRO A 1146 13.46 -6.90 21.51
C PRO A 1146 13.03 -8.36 21.72
N LYS A 1147 13.36 -9.25 20.77
CA LYS A 1147 13.00 -10.69 20.75
C LYS A 1147 13.26 -11.40 22.08
N GLU A 1148 14.37 -11.07 22.74
CA GLU A 1148 14.84 -11.63 24.02
C GLU A 1148 13.90 -11.32 25.21
N LYS A 1149 13.09 -10.25 25.10
CA LYS A 1149 12.22 -9.76 26.18
C LYS A 1149 10.77 -10.27 26.06
N MET A 1150 10.44 -10.98 24.97
CA MET A 1150 9.08 -11.48 24.71
C MET A 1150 8.61 -12.47 25.77
N LEU A 1151 9.48 -13.37 26.25
CA LEU A 1151 9.17 -14.39 27.25
C LEU A 1151 8.71 -13.79 28.59
N ALA A 1152 9.17 -12.58 28.93
CA ALA A 1152 8.81 -11.88 30.16
C ALA A 1152 7.55 -11.01 30.03
N VAL A 1153 7.21 -10.53 28.83
CA VAL A 1153 6.02 -9.68 28.58
C VAL A 1153 4.77 -10.52 28.25
N LYS A 1154 4.95 -11.67 27.60
CA LYS A 1154 3.87 -12.60 27.18
C LYS A 1154 2.85 -12.95 28.28
N PRO A 1155 3.24 -13.18 29.57
CA PRO A 1155 2.29 -13.48 30.64
C PRO A 1155 1.37 -12.32 31.04
N HIS A 1156 1.74 -11.08 30.69
CA HIS A 1156 0.98 -9.88 31.01
C HIS A 1156 0.02 -9.44 29.90
N ILE A 1157 0.04 -10.12 28.76
CA ILE A 1157 -0.95 -9.97 27.68
C ILE A 1157 -2.12 -10.89 27.99
N ARG A 1158 -3.29 -10.32 28.31
CA ARG A 1158 -4.50 -11.08 28.65
C ARG A 1158 -5.51 -11.04 27.51
N LYS A 1159 -6.24 -12.12 27.28
CA LYS A 1159 -7.30 -12.19 26.25
C LYS A 1159 -8.65 -11.88 26.92
N SER A 1160 -9.32 -10.82 26.47
CA SER A 1160 -10.62 -10.36 26.96
C SER A 1160 -11.72 -11.25 26.39
N THR A 1161 -12.51 -11.86 27.27
CA THR A 1161 -13.58 -12.81 26.92
C THR A 1161 -14.83 -12.13 26.32
N GLN A 1162 -14.99 -10.82 26.46
CA GLN A 1162 -16.18 -10.09 25.99
C GLN A 1162 -16.17 -9.74 24.48
N LEU A 1163 -15.01 -9.83 23.81
CA LEU A 1163 -14.83 -9.42 22.40
C LEU A 1163 -14.65 -10.60 21.43
N ILE A 1164 -14.74 -11.84 21.92
CA ILE A 1164 -14.42 -13.07 21.15
C ILE A 1164 -15.50 -13.41 20.10
N ASP A 1165 -16.76 -13.01 20.33
CA ASP A 1165 -17.90 -13.42 19.47
C ASP A 1165 -18.45 -12.30 18.56
N ARG A 1166 -17.81 -11.12 18.54
CA ARG A 1166 -18.27 -9.99 17.70
C ARG A 1166 -17.44 -9.93 16.41
N ASN A 1167 -18.06 -10.34 15.31
CA ASN A 1167 -17.48 -10.36 13.96
C ASN A 1167 -17.38 -8.93 13.38
N LEU A 1168 -16.42 -8.14 13.87
CA LEU A 1168 -16.30 -6.70 13.58
C LEU A 1168 -15.68 -6.43 12.19
N GLN A 1169 -16.41 -5.71 11.33
CA GLN A 1169 -16.05 -5.40 9.92
C GLN A 1169 -14.82 -4.48 9.76
N PRO A 1170 -14.03 -4.58 8.65
CA PRO A 1170 -12.88 -3.70 8.33
C PRO A 1170 -13.30 -2.24 8.12
N VAL A 1171 -12.35 -1.30 8.21
CA VAL A 1171 -12.66 0.14 8.16
C VAL A 1171 -12.09 0.83 6.90
N GLU A 1172 -12.92 1.58 6.17
CA GLU A 1172 -12.54 2.29 4.92
C GLU A 1172 -11.95 3.71 5.13
N ARG A 1173 -11.11 4.17 4.19
CA ARG A 1173 -10.14 5.30 4.33
C ARG A 1173 -10.66 6.67 3.86
N HIS A 1174 -10.54 7.74 4.67
CA HIS A 1174 -10.47 9.15 4.21
C HIS A 1174 -9.64 10.09 5.14
N LYS A 1175 -9.26 11.29 4.64
CA LYS A 1175 -7.98 12.02 4.88
C LYS A 1175 -7.94 13.15 5.97
N ASN A 1176 -8.19 12.94 7.27
CA ASN A 1176 -7.85 13.95 8.33
C ASN A 1176 -7.15 13.40 9.60
N ARG A 1177 -6.36 14.25 10.29
CA ARG A 1177 -5.23 13.91 11.21
C ARG A 1177 -5.62 13.93 12.69
N PHE A 1178 -5.44 12.80 13.41
CA PHE A 1178 -5.75 12.64 14.84
C PHE A 1178 -4.46 12.53 15.69
N GLN A 1179 -4.40 13.26 16.81
CA GLN A 1179 -3.32 13.17 17.81
C GLN A 1179 -3.90 13.31 19.22
N VAL A 1180 -3.54 12.42 20.16
CA VAL A 1180 -3.93 12.57 21.58
C VAL A 1180 -3.28 13.83 22.13
N ALA A 1181 -4.09 14.71 22.72
CA ALA A 1181 -3.63 15.95 23.32
C ALA A 1181 -2.53 15.66 24.36
N ASN A 1182 -1.36 16.28 24.18
CA ASN A 1182 -0.20 16.15 25.08
C ASN A 1182 -0.55 16.46 26.55
N LYS A 1183 -1.58 17.28 26.79
CA LYS A 1183 -2.08 17.65 28.12
C LYS A 1183 -2.61 16.44 28.91
N LEU A 1184 -3.34 15.53 28.26
CA LEU A 1184 -3.92 14.35 28.91
C LEU A 1184 -2.84 13.32 29.28
N LEU A 1185 -1.87 13.11 28.38
CA LEU A 1185 -0.73 12.22 28.63
C LEU A 1185 0.19 12.77 29.74
N ARG A 1186 0.34 14.11 29.83
CA ARG A 1186 1.06 14.76 30.95
C ARG A 1186 0.38 14.47 32.27
N GLN A 1187 -0.94 14.64 32.35
CA GLN A 1187 -1.70 14.35 33.57
C GLN A 1187 -1.62 12.87 33.99
N VAL A 1188 -1.78 11.92 33.06
CA VAL A 1188 -1.69 10.48 33.37
C VAL A 1188 -0.28 10.08 33.81
N LYS A 1189 0.76 10.68 33.20
CA LYS A 1189 2.16 10.48 33.57
C LYS A 1189 2.49 11.07 34.94
N GLU A 1190 2.07 12.31 35.22
CA GLU A 1190 2.30 13.00 36.50
C GLU A 1190 1.62 12.27 37.66
N ASN A 1191 0.43 11.70 37.42
CA ASN A 1191 -0.31 10.93 38.41
C ASN A 1191 0.10 9.44 38.52
N LYS A 1192 1.12 8.99 37.77
CA LYS A 1192 1.58 7.58 37.70
C LYS A 1192 0.45 6.55 37.51
N SER A 1193 -0.60 6.93 36.78
CA SER A 1193 -1.80 6.08 36.62
C SER A 1193 -1.56 4.97 35.58
N ASN A 1194 -2.15 3.79 35.81
CA ASN A 1194 -2.00 2.64 34.93
C ASN A 1194 -2.91 2.77 33.70
N VAL A 1195 -2.33 2.66 32.51
CA VAL A 1195 -3.00 2.77 31.20
C VAL A 1195 -3.19 1.37 30.61
N LYS A 1196 -4.36 1.13 30.01
CA LYS A 1196 -4.69 -0.13 29.33
C LYS A 1196 -4.81 0.09 27.82
N ILE A 1197 -4.33 -0.87 27.03
CA ILE A 1197 -4.47 -0.90 25.58
C ILE A 1197 -5.13 -2.21 25.18
N ILE A 1198 -6.17 -2.15 24.34
CA ILE A 1198 -7.00 -3.31 23.95
C ILE A 1198 -6.99 -3.41 22.41
N THR A 1199 -6.83 -4.63 21.87
CA THR A 1199 -6.84 -4.89 20.42
C THR A 1199 -8.19 -5.45 19.96
N ARG A 1200 -8.54 -5.37 18.67
CA ARG A 1200 -9.80 -5.94 18.15
C ARG A 1200 -9.86 -7.47 18.26
N GLY A 1201 -8.73 -8.16 18.18
CA GLY A 1201 -8.61 -9.59 18.50
C GLY A 1201 -8.76 -9.94 20.00
N GLY A 1202 -9.10 -8.95 20.84
CA GLY A 1202 -9.41 -9.11 22.26
C GLY A 1202 -8.22 -9.10 23.21
N TYR A 1203 -6.98 -8.84 22.75
CA TYR A 1203 -5.81 -8.83 23.63
C TYR A 1203 -5.65 -7.49 24.37
N VAL A 1204 -5.32 -7.54 25.67
CA VAL A 1204 -5.21 -6.41 26.61
C VAL A 1204 -3.81 -6.34 27.21
N LEU A 1205 -3.22 -5.15 27.21
CA LEU A 1205 -1.92 -4.82 27.81
C LEU A 1205 -2.07 -3.66 28.81
N SER A 1206 -1.40 -3.69 29.97
CA SER A 1206 -1.53 -2.66 31.00
C SER A 1206 -0.17 -2.19 31.55
N GLY A 1207 0.06 -0.89 31.68
CA GLY A 1207 1.29 -0.30 32.26
C GLY A 1207 1.21 1.22 32.43
N TRP A 1208 2.23 1.86 33.00
CA TRP A 1208 2.23 3.31 33.24
C TRP A 1208 3.17 4.08 32.32
N ILE A 1209 2.83 5.33 32.00
CA ILE A 1209 3.57 6.16 31.04
C ILE A 1209 4.88 6.68 31.68
N GLN A 1210 6.01 6.42 31.02
CA GLN A 1210 7.34 6.88 31.46
C GLN A 1210 7.77 8.16 30.72
N HIS A 1211 7.60 8.22 29.41
CA HIS A 1211 7.96 9.39 28.59
C HIS A 1211 7.09 9.45 27.34
N PHE A 1212 6.91 10.64 26.77
CA PHE A 1212 6.28 10.77 25.47
C PHE A 1212 6.77 12.04 24.76
N ASP A 1213 6.90 11.96 23.44
CA ASP A 1213 7.19 13.07 22.53
C ASP A 1213 6.12 13.15 21.44
N LYS A 1214 6.19 14.07 20.48
CA LYS A 1214 5.17 14.23 19.43
C LYS A 1214 4.84 12.94 18.66
N HIS A 1215 5.75 11.98 18.55
CA HIS A 1215 5.66 10.76 17.75
C HIS A 1215 5.65 9.46 18.53
N VAL A 1216 6.08 9.44 19.79
CA VAL A 1216 6.29 8.20 20.53
C VAL A 1216 5.87 8.33 21.99
N LEU A 1217 5.31 7.26 22.55
CA LEU A 1217 4.89 7.05 23.93
C LEU A 1217 5.66 5.84 24.49
N TYR A 1218 6.41 6.05 25.56
CA TYR A 1218 7.15 5.02 26.28
C TYR A 1218 6.37 4.63 27.53
N MET A 1219 5.92 3.38 27.61
CA MET A 1219 5.14 2.81 28.70
C MET A 1219 5.95 1.73 29.44
N ARG A 1220 5.88 1.67 30.76
CA ARG A 1220 6.56 0.64 31.56
C ARG A 1220 5.57 -0.44 31.98
N VAL A 1221 5.83 -1.68 31.57
CA VAL A 1221 5.04 -2.87 31.90
C VAL A 1221 5.94 -3.85 32.66
N ALA A 1222 5.58 -4.20 33.90
CA ALA A 1222 6.35 -5.12 34.75
C ALA A 1222 7.87 -4.87 34.73
N GLU A 1223 8.24 -3.61 34.99
CA GLU A 1223 9.61 -3.06 34.99
C GLU A 1223 10.33 -2.85 33.64
N LYS A 1224 9.75 -3.26 32.50
CA LYS A 1224 10.36 -3.09 31.17
C LYS A 1224 9.69 -1.98 30.37
N VAL A 1225 10.48 -1.24 29.59
CA VAL A 1225 10.00 -0.13 28.75
C VAL A 1225 9.51 -0.65 27.41
N VAL A 1226 8.29 -0.29 27.05
CA VAL A 1226 7.56 -0.61 25.83
C VAL A 1226 7.35 0.69 25.06
N VAL A 1227 7.55 0.66 23.74
CA VAL A 1227 7.47 1.83 22.86
C VAL A 1227 6.20 1.75 22.01
N VAL A 1228 5.45 2.85 21.95
CA VAL A 1228 4.12 2.99 21.31
C VAL A 1228 4.15 4.25 20.44
N TYR A 1229 4.03 4.13 19.12
CA TYR A 1229 4.05 5.30 18.21
C TYR A 1229 2.71 6.08 18.22
N ARG A 1230 2.77 7.40 17.99
CA ARG A 1230 1.69 8.38 18.21
C ARG A 1230 1.11 9.02 16.93
N HIS A 1231 1.45 8.52 15.73
CA HIS A 1231 0.91 9.06 14.48
C HIS A 1231 0.42 8.00 13.49
N GLY A 1232 -0.85 8.18 13.12
CA GLY A 1232 -1.55 7.72 11.92
C GLY A 1232 -2.68 8.73 11.65
N LEU A 1233 -3.10 8.90 10.39
CA LEU A 1233 -4.03 9.93 9.95
C LEU A 1233 -5.35 9.27 9.52
N PHE A 1234 -6.29 9.02 10.45
CA PHE A 1234 -7.65 8.53 10.13
C PHE A 1234 -8.69 8.98 11.16
N ASP A 1235 -9.91 9.27 10.71
CA ASP A 1235 -11.13 9.38 11.52
C ASP A 1235 -12.24 8.56 10.90
N PHE A 1236 -13.25 8.19 11.68
CA PHE A 1236 -14.35 7.37 11.22
C PHE A 1236 -15.63 7.70 11.98
N LYS A 1237 -16.79 7.59 11.32
CA LYS A 1237 -18.10 7.85 11.92
C LYS A 1237 -19.01 6.61 11.83
N VAL A 1238 -19.81 6.41 12.86
CA VAL A 1238 -20.83 5.35 13.00
C VAL A 1238 -22.11 5.84 12.33
N GLU A 1239 -22.63 5.07 11.38
CA GLU A 1239 -24.02 5.20 10.92
C GLU A 1239 -24.94 4.39 11.85
N ASP A 1240 -26.12 4.96 12.12
CA ASP A 1240 -27.08 4.57 13.16
C ASP A 1240 -27.33 3.06 13.31
N GLN A 1241 -26.87 2.49 14.43
CA GLN A 1241 -27.68 1.83 15.46
C GLN A 1241 -27.07 2.02 16.85
#